data_AF-A0A0M6XJN5-F1
#
_entry.id   AF-A0A0M6XJN5-F1
#
_cell.length_a   1.000
_cell.length_b   1.000
_cell.length_c   1.000
_cell.angle_alpha   90.00
_cell.angle_beta   90.00
_cell.angle_gamma   90.00
#
_symmetry.space_group_name_H-M   'P 1'
#
loop_
_entity.id
_entity.type
_entity.pdbx_description
1 polymer ?
#
loop_
_entity_poly.entity_id
_entity_poly.type
_entity_poly.pdbx_seq_one_letter_code
_entity_poly.pdbx_strand_id
1 'polypeptide(L)'
;MTSFPRFRIGTFGDDILTGGRGRDVLLGLFGNDTLSGGAGRDTLFGGWGDDVLSGGAGRDRLFGGAGFDTALLGGGVTDYAVSGGRGKFRVENLRDASDVDRLWGIERLVFGDGYVADLTGGNNAVRAADDAADVSAAGQTALSGLLDNDFDFDGDALRIVSIDTTDLIGTARLVDGQIVYDAGGALDALAEGQTAQTTLRYTVSDGNGSTSEAQVTLTVAGVNDAPILTVAQSAEVAEGETAVAMAQVSDPDAGDTFAFALSGADAGLFTIGGDGTLRFIDAPDFEAPTDADGDNIYDVTVTATDAGGLSDSQDVSVAVTDVAEGPAVVINEIHYDNAGADTGEFIEVAGAPGTELTGWSLVLYNGSNGTVYDTIALSGTIGDAGVADFDAVGLQNGAPDGIALVTPDGTVAEFLSYEGVLTATDGPATGLTSSDIGVAEGSGTEVGQSLQRQADGTWTGPVEATRGAANDSGPVDPGEAQAALISEVQGDGAVAALIDRFVSVTAVVTATVGNGFYLQEEDADADGNAATSEGIFVFTGDTPGVTVGDVVYAEGTVEEFFGFTQIAASATRTMGTAALPTAADLVLPFATEFDLESVEGMRVSVTAEGAPLTIIENFNFDRFGQITVSAGEQIQPTQIFDAQTQAAEIDALMARNAANRLLIEDGVGGQNPDSFGYIANDTAGDDGDGVLSAGDDLSLGNPAPRIGAQIDAPIEGVLAYAFGAYQVIPTGTLSIDPATNAGARDADAPDVGGDLTVASFNALNYFTTLGERGAATEGDLARQTTKLVNALVEMDADIVGLQEVENNGFGEGSAIGALVAALNARLGAEVYAVVDPTDDGGMIGTDAITTGLIYKMDAVSLIAADTFAFDVADRQLNRPAVVGAFEDANGGVVTVASNHFKSKGPSGVDAGDPNADQGDGQGNWNLARTQAAKQLTAWLATDPLGTGDPDVLIIGDLNAYSQEDPVQAIEAAGYVNLLERFVGAADAFSFVFDGQRGALDQAMATDSLAGQVTGVAEWHINSPEPDLLSYDSRFTDAGFFDPTTPFAASDHDPLLIGLTLTPSQTDGFVFV
;
A
#
# COMPACT_ATOMS: atom_id res chain seq x y z
N MET A 1 36.25 26.77 59.10
CA MET A 1 35.26 26.53 60.17
C MET A 1 34.39 25.39 59.70
N THR A 2 34.36 24.28 60.43
CA THR A 2 33.52 23.11 60.14
C THR A 2 32.05 23.53 60.26
N SER A 3 31.36 23.75 59.14
CA SER A 3 29.92 24.00 59.20
C SER A 3 29.23 22.68 59.57
N PHE A 4 28.39 22.74 60.59
CA PHE A 4 27.50 21.64 60.90
C PHE A 4 26.56 21.41 59.72
N PRO A 5 26.13 20.16 59.48
CA PRO A 5 25.10 19.90 58.47
C PRO A 5 23.85 20.71 58.81
N ARG A 6 23.24 21.41 57.84
CA ARG A 6 21.91 21.98 58.08
C ARG A 6 20.91 20.85 57.93
N PHE A 7 19.95 20.81 58.84
CA PHE A 7 18.93 19.78 58.90
C PHE A 7 17.58 20.43 58.60
N ARG A 8 16.85 19.91 57.62
CA ARG A 8 15.48 20.31 57.29
C ARG A 8 14.58 19.08 57.30
N ILE A 9 13.40 19.23 57.86
CA ILE A 9 12.40 18.19 57.99
C ILE A 9 11.08 18.78 57.50
N GLY A 10 10.39 18.03 56.63
CA GLY A 10 9.03 18.29 56.18
C GLY A 10 7.98 17.91 57.24
N THR A 11 6.77 17.70 56.76
CA THR A 11 5.54 17.48 57.52
C THR A 11 4.96 16.10 57.20
N PHE A 12 3.64 15.95 57.09
CA PHE A 12 3.00 14.68 56.72
C PHE A 12 2.25 14.79 55.38
N GLY A 13 2.42 15.88 54.65
CA GLY A 13 1.89 16.07 53.31
C GLY A 13 2.92 16.80 52.45
N ASP A 14 2.58 17.04 51.20
CA ASP A 14 3.50 17.49 50.16
C ASP A 14 4.30 18.76 50.52
N ASP A 15 5.62 18.63 50.59
CA ASP A 15 6.56 19.67 51.00
C ASP A 15 7.58 20.02 49.91
N ILE A 16 8.03 21.29 49.92
CA ILE A 16 9.15 21.74 49.10
C ILE A 16 10.32 22.12 50.01
N LEU A 17 11.41 21.34 49.94
CA LEU A 17 12.59 21.51 50.78
C LEU A 17 13.80 21.87 49.94
N THR A 18 14.41 23.02 50.24
CA THR A 18 15.63 23.48 49.56
C THR A 18 16.78 23.67 50.53
N GLY A 19 17.91 23.01 50.25
CA GLY A 19 19.20 23.19 50.89
C GLY A 19 19.92 24.45 50.40
N GLY A 20 21.24 24.41 50.33
CA GLY A 20 22.03 25.50 49.78
C GLY A 20 23.48 25.09 49.59
N ARG A 21 24.41 26.02 49.84
CA ARG A 21 25.84 25.68 49.82
C ARG A 21 26.22 24.98 51.13
N GLY A 22 26.88 23.83 51.05
CA GLY A 22 27.44 23.10 52.18
C GLY A 22 27.10 21.61 52.16
N ARG A 23 27.08 20.99 53.34
CA ARG A 23 26.49 19.65 53.51
C ARG A 23 25.16 19.85 54.21
N ASP A 24 24.08 19.42 53.59
CA ASP A 24 22.72 19.54 54.06
C ASP A 24 22.09 18.14 54.19
N VAL A 25 21.10 18.01 55.07
CA VAL A 25 20.28 16.80 55.26
C VAL A 25 18.81 17.21 55.20
N LEU A 26 18.08 16.65 54.24
CA LEU A 26 16.67 16.93 53.99
C LEU A 26 15.85 15.65 54.19
N LEU A 27 14.70 15.76 54.84
CA LEU A 27 13.76 14.66 55.12
C LEU A 27 12.35 15.12 54.75
N GLY A 28 11.72 14.49 53.76
CA GLY A 28 10.36 14.79 53.31
C GLY A 28 9.28 14.26 54.26
N LEU A 29 9.36 12.95 54.57
CA LEU A 29 8.50 12.15 55.46
C LEU A 29 7.31 11.46 54.75
N PHE A 30 6.14 12.08 54.68
CA PHE A 30 4.94 11.54 53.99
C PHE A 30 4.40 12.62 53.06
N GLY A 31 3.82 12.21 51.94
CA GLY A 31 3.35 13.12 50.88
C GLY A 31 4.30 13.09 49.68
N ASN A 32 3.90 13.74 48.60
CA ASN A 32 4.73 13.81 47.39
C ASN A 32 5.63 15.04 47.47
N ASP A 33 6.88 14.85 47.90
CA ASP A 33 7.78 15.92 48.27
C ASP A 33 8.74 16.32 47.13
N THR A 34 9.17 17.58 47.12
CA THR A 34 10.22 18.08 46.22
C THR A 34 11.44 18.55 47.03
N LEU A 35 12.56 17.84 46.89
CA LEU A 35 13.80 18.08 47.65
C LEU A 35 14.94 18.51 46.74
N SER A 36 15.63 19.60 47.09
CA SER A 36 16.82 20.09 46.38
C SER A 36 17.98 20.34 47.35
N GLY A 37 19.11 19.63 47.18
CA GLY A 37 20.29 19.70 48.06
C GLY A 37 21.11 20.98 47.87
N GLY A 38 21.43 21.30 46.62
CA GLY A 38 22.12 22.53 46.24
C GLY A 38 23.56 22.26 45.84
N ALA A 39 24.54 22.73 46.61
CA ALA A 39 25.94 22.51 46.27
C ALA A 39 26.71 21.99 47.49
N GLY A 40 27.38 20.85 47.33
CA GLY A 40 28.31 20.29 48.28
C GLY A 40 28.15 18.78 48.43
N ARG A 41 27.80 18.30 49.61
CA ARG A 41 27.61 16.85 49.80
C ARG A 41 26.43 16.67 50.70
N ASP A 42 25.31 16.34 50.10
CA ASP A 42 24.00 16.40 50.70
C ASP A 42 23.45 14.98 50.91
N THR A 43 22.39 14.89 51.71
CA THR A 43 21.67 13.64 51.93
C THR A 43 20.18 13.94 51.97
N LEU A 44 19.45 13.43 51.01
CA LEU A 44 18.03 13.66 50.80
C LEU A 44 17.27 12.35 51.03
N PHE A 45 16.20 12.41 51.80
CA PHE A 45 15.25 11.32 52.00
C PHE A 45 13.86 11.83 51.62
N GLY A 46 13.24 11.25 50.59
CA GLY A 46 11.87 11.54 50.18
C GLY A 46 10.91 11.05 51.27
N GLY A 47 10.65 9.75 51.33
CA GLY A 47 9.86 9.14 52.40
C GLY A 47 8.78 8.24 51.84
N TRP A 48 7.52 8.56 52.12
CA TRP A 48 6.35 7.89 51.56
C TRP A 48 5.65 8.84 50.59
N GLY A 49 5.37 8.39 49.37
CA GLY A 49 4.79 9.21 48.31
C GLY A 49 5.68 9.18 47.07
N ASP A 50 5.25 9.87 46.01
CA ASP A 50 6.03 9.98 44.77
C ASP A 50 6.88 11.26 44.84
N ASP A 51 8.16 11.13 45.17
CA ASP A 51 9.04 12.25 45.47
C ASP A 51 9.90 12.69 44.28
N VAL A 52 10.26 13.98 44.25
CA VAL A 52 11.18 14.56 43.27
C VAL A 52 12.44 15.09 43.96
N LEU A 53 13.59 14.48 43.68
CA LEU A 53 14.86 14.76 44.36
C LEU A 53 15.91 15.32 43.39
N SER A 54 16.66 16.33 43.83
CA SER A 54 17.84 16.84 43.11
C SER A 54 18.99 17.06 44.09
N GLY A 55 20.09 16.31 43.96
CA GLY A 55 21.29 16.50 44.76
C GLY A 55 21.93 17.86 44.51
N GLY A 56 22.03 18.21 43.22
CA GLY A 56 22.71 19.41 42.76
C GLY A 56 24.17 19.10 42.48
N ALA A 57 25.09 20.00 42.81
CA ALA A 57 26.51 19.80 42.52
C ALA A 57 27.23 19.12 43.69
N GLY A 58 27.92 18.02 43.44
CA GLY A 58 28.87 17.41 44.35
C GLY A 58 28.62 15.92 44.59
N ARG A 59 28.78 15.44 45.82
CA ARG A 59 28.66 13.98 46.09
C ARG A 59 27.49 13.74 47.00
N ASP A 60 26.34 13.45 46.42
CA ASP A 60 25.09 13.40 47.15
C ASP A 60 24.61 11.97 47.38
N ARG A 61 23.65 11.86 48.29
CA ARG A 61 22.96 10.61 48.61
C ARG A 61 21.46 10.86 48.58
N LEU A 62 20.78 10.24 47.64
CA LEU A 62 19.36 10.39 47.43
C LEU A 62 18.68 9.07 47.78
N PHE A 63 17.69 9.13 48.64
CA PHE A 63 16.83 8.02 49.01
C PHE A 63 15.41 8.46 48.65
N GLY A 64 14.76 7.85 47.66
CA GLY A 64 13.37 8.18 47.31
C GLY A 64 12.47 7.67 48.43
N GLY A 65 12.25 6.36 48.49
CA GLY A 65 11.57 5.74 49.62
C GLY A 65 10.53 4.73 49.16
N ALA A 66 9.29 4.91 49.57
CA ALA A 66 8.16 4.10 49.14
C ALA A 66 7.26 4.96 48.25
N GLY A 67 6.97 4.51 47.03
CA GLY A 67 6.31 5.29 45.99
C GLY A 67 7.11 5.19 44.69
N PHE A 68 6.78 6.04 43.72
CA PHE A 68 7.51 6.17 42.46
C PHE A 68 8.32 7.47 42.47
N ASP A 69 9.64 7.35 42.67
CA ASP A 69 10.49 8.49 42.94
C ASP A 69 11.33 8.90 41.73
N THR A 70 11.49 10.21 41.54
CA THR A 70 12.21 10.80 40.40
C THR A 70 13.43 11.58 40.87
N ALA A 71 14.61 11.32 40.28
CA ALA A 71 15.79 12.16 40.45
C ALA A 71 16.03 13.08 39.24
N LEU A 72 16.29 14.36 39.51
CA LEU A 72 16.57 15.37 38.49
C LEU A 72 18.07 15.63 38.35
N LEU A 73 18.57 15.54 37.11
CA LEU A 73 19.96 15.78 36.73
C LEU A 73 20.07 17.00 35.81
N GLY A 74 21.10 17.82 36.01
CA GLY A 74 21.21 19.13 35.35
C GLY A 74 21.79 19.12 33.93
N GLY A 75 22.53 18.08 33.54
CA GLY A 75 23.10 17.89 32.19
C GLY A 75 22.27 16.97 31.31
N GLY A 76 22.66 16.79 30.06
CA GLY A 76 22.00 15.84 29.14
C GLY A 76 22.34 14.39 29.47
N VAL A 77 21.57 13.43 28.93
CA VAL A 77 21.74 12.00 29.27
C VAL A 77 23.16 11.47 29.03
N THR A 78 23.78 11.87 27.92
CA THR A 78 25.15 11.48 27.56
C THR A 78 26.24 12.14 28.42
N ASP A 79 25.87 13.08 29.30
CA ASP A 79 26.80 13.73 30.24
C ASP A 79 27.02 12.89 31.50
N TYR A 80 26.24 11.83 31.68
CA TYR A 80 26.29 10.99 32.87
C TYR A 80 26.55 9.53 32.51
N ALA A 81 27.35 8.86 33.34
CA ALA A 81 27.40 7.41 33.38
C ALA A 81 26.58 6.92 34.57
N VAL A 82 25.53 6.15 34.28
CA VAL A 82 24.68 5.51 35.28
C VAL A 82 25.04 4.04 35.39
N SER A 83 25.23 3.55 36.62
CA SER A 83 25.63 2.17 36.86
C SER A 83 25.00 1.66 38.16
N GLY A 84 24.57 0.40 38.19
CA GLY A 84 23.90 -0.16 39.37
C GLY A 84 22.79 -1.14 39.00
N GLY A 85 21.88 -1.37 39.93
CA GLY A 85 20.72 -2.26 39.75
C GLY A 85 20.04 -2.61 41.07
N ARG A 86 18.82 -3.15 41.02
CA ARG A 86 17.97 -3.48 42.20
C ARG A 86 17.72 -2.26 43.10
N GLY A 87 17.28 -1.15 42.51
CA GLY A 87 16.96 0.09 43.22
C GLY A 87 18.16 0.79 43.86
N LYS A 88 19.38 0.55 43.35
CA LYS A 88 20.62 1.18 43.83
C LYS A 88 21.48 1.60 42.66
N PHE A 89 21.63 2.90 42.49
CA PHE A 89 22.33 3.45 41.33
C PHE A 89 23.45 4.39 41.76
N ARG A 90 24.49 4.41 40.94
CA ARG A 90 25.58 5.36 40.97
C ARG A 90 25.49 6.18 39.68
N VAL A 91 25.33 7.48 39.83
CA VAL A 91 25.31 8.45 38.73
C VAL A 91 26.62 9.24 38.79
N GLU A 92 27.41 9.21 37.73
CA GLU A 92 28.67 9.95 37.62
C GLU A 92 28.58 10.98 36.50
N ASN A 93 28.86 12.23 36.82
CA ASN A 93 28.95 13.29 35.82
C ASN A 93 30.28 13.16 35.05
N LEU A 94 30.21 12.88 33.75
CA LEU A 94 31.37 12.69 32.88
C LEU A 94 32.13 14.01 32.61
N ARG A 95 31.51 15.16 32.87
CA ARG A 95 32.14 16.49 32.76
C ARG A 95 32.82 16.94 34.06
N ASP A 96 32.48 16.34 35.20
CA ASP A 96 33.14 16.56 36.50
C ASP A 96 33.16 15.26 37.33
N ALA A 97 34.26 14.51 37.24
CA ALA A 97 34.43 13.24 37.98
C ALA A 97 34.39 13.37 39.52
N SER A 98 34.37 14.59 40.06
CA SER A 98 34.16 14.81 41.50
C SER A 98 32.68 14.79 41.90
N ASP A 99 31.78 14.97 40.93
CA ASP A 99 30.32 14.98 41.01
C ASP A 99 29.77 13.55 40.77
N VAL A 100 29.46 12.86 41.87
CA VAL A 100 29.09 11.44 41.86
C VAL A 100 28.03 11.19 42.90
N ASP A 101 26.84 10.85 42.45
CA ASP A 101 25.69 10.63 43.31
C ASP A 101 25.44 9.14 43.55
N ARG A 102 24.81 8.86 44.68
CA ARG A 102 24.31 7.53 45.00
C ARG A 102 22.82 7.60 45.31
N LEU A 103 22.06 6.80 44.59
CA LEU A 103 20.61 6.78 44.61
C LEU A 103 20.14 5.43 45.16
N TRP A 104 19.07 5.46 45.95
CA TRP A 104 18.41 4.29 46.53
C TRP A 104 16.90 4.47 46.44
N GLY A 105 16.18 3.49 45.89
CA GLY A 105 14.74 3.58 45.67
C GLY A 105 14.41 4.83 44.85
N ILE A 106 15.01 4.93 43.66
CA ILE A 106 14.69 5.93 42.67
C ILE A 106 14.37 5.14 41.40
N GLU A 107 13.20 5.38 40.85
CA GLU A 107 12.62 4.63 39.75
C GLU A 107 12.79 5.39 38.43
N ARG A 108 12.99 6.72 38.46
CA ARG A 108 13.14 7.54 37.26
C ARG A 108 14.28 8.56 37.36
N LEU A 109 15.01 8.74 36.27
CA LEU A 109 15.92 9.88 36.06
C LEU A 109 15.34 10.81 35.00
N VAL A 110 15.41 12.12 35.26
CA VAL A 110 15.10 13.15 34.26
C VAL A 110 16.34 14.00 34.04
N PHE A 111 16.76 14.10 32.79
CA PHE A 111 17.95 14.83 32.36
C PHE A 111 17.61 16.23 31.85
N GLY A 112 18.60 17.12 31.85
CA GLY A 112 18.46 18.52 31.47
C GLY A 112 18.17 18.74 29.98
N ASP A 113 18.40 17.74 29.13
CA ASP A 113 18.01 17.74 27.71
C ASP A 113 16.62 17.14 27.46
N GLY A 114 15.88 16.81 28.53
CA GLY A 114 14.52 16.29 28.46
C GLY A 114 14.44 14.76 28.36
N TYR A 115 15.56 14.05 28.24
CA TYR A 115 15.57 12.59 28.26
C TYR A 115 15.08 12.07 29.62
N VAL A 116 14.30 11.00 29.60
CA VAL A 116 13.79 10.33 30.79
C VAL A 116 14.23 8.88 30.76
N ALA A 117 15.03 8.46 31.73
CA ALA A 117 15.41 7.07 31.89
C ALA A 117 14.54 6.42 32.98
N ASP A 118 13.91 5.30 32.65
CA ASP A 118 13.23 4.44 33.61
C ASP A 118 14.23 3.45 34.19
N LEU A 119 14.42 3.49 35.51
CA LEU A 119 15.33 2.63 36.24
C LEU A 119 14.66 1.37 36.82
N THR A 120 13.35 1.18 36.56
CA THR A 120 12.58 0.00 36.99
C THR A 120 12.81 -1.22 36.11
N GLY A 121 13.47 -1.03 34.96
CA GLY A 121 13.89 -2.10 34.05
C GLY A 121 13.01 -2.30 32.82
N GLY A 122 12.16 -1.34 32.47
CA GLY A 122 11.55 -1.26 31.13
C GLY A 122 12.51 -0.63 30.12
N ASN A 123 12.23 -0.84 28.84
CA ASN A 123 13.06 -0.33 27.74
C ASN A 123 13.11 1.20 27.74
N ASN A 124 14.31 1.80 27.71
CA ASN A 124 14.45 3.24 27.61
C ASN A 124 14.43 3.71 26.16
N ALA A 125 14.08 4.98 25.96
CA ALA A 125 13.90 5.47 24.61
C ALA A 125 15.25 5.53 23.87
N VAL A 126 15.33 4.96 22.68
CA VAL A 126 16.47 5.21 21.79
C VAL A 126 16.48 6.69 21.38
N ARG A 127 17.67 7.26 21.21
CA ARG A 127 17.85 8.59 20.67
C ARG A 127 18.74 8.55 19.44
N ALA A 128 18.09 8.69 18.28
CA ALA A 128 18.78 8.81 17.01
C ALA A 128 19.27 10.25 16.79
N ALA A 129 20.40 10.42 16.11
CA ALA A 129 21.00 11.70 15.81
C ALA A 129 21.32 11.83 14.30
N ASP A 130 21.09 13.02 13.76
CA ASP A 130 21.30 13.28 12.34
C ASP A 130 22.73 13.02 11.87
N ASP A 131 22.84 12.51 10.63
CA ASP A 131 24.07 12.12 9.97
C ASP A 131 24.38 12.93 8.71
N ALA A 132 25.61 12.77 8.22
CA ALA A 132 26.00 13.18 6.89
C ALA A 132 26.88 12.13 6.22
N ALA A 133 26.70 11.93 4.91
CA ALA A 133 27.52 11.04 4.10
C ALA A 133 27.83 11.66 2.73
N ASP A 134 29.01 11.37 2.20
CA ASP A 134 29.37 11.72 0.83
C ASP A 134 29.12 10.51 -0.08
N VAL A 135 28.43 10.73 -1.19
CA VAL A 135 28.07 9.69 -2.17
C VAL A 135 28.38 10.17 -3.59
N SER A 136 28.35 9.27 -4.57
CA SER A 136 28.55 9.62 -5.98
C SER A 136 27.21 9.67 -6.71
N ALA A 137 27.12 10.51 -7.74
CA ALA A 137 26.01 10.48 -8.72
C ALA A 137 26.02 9.17 -9.55
N ALA A 138 27.17 8.48 -9.62
CA ALA A 138 27.29 7.21 -10.33
C ALA A 138 27.15 5.99 -9.42
N GLY A 139 26.14 5.17 -9.71
CA GLY A 139 25.96 3.84 -9.12
C GLY A 139 25.54 3.84 -7.65
N GLN A 140 25.47 2.64 -7.09
CA GLN A 140 24.94 2.42 -5.74
C GLN A 140 26.00 2.62 -4.66
N THR A 141 25.64 3.35 -3.60
CA THR A 141 26.48 3.56 -2.41
C THR A 141 25.78 3.04 -1.16
N ALA A 142 26.42 2.10 -0.45
CA ALA A 142 25.96 1.62 0.85
C ALA A 142 26.47 2.54 1.96
N LEU A 143 25.55 3.18 2.70
CA LEU A 143 25.86 4.14 3.76
C LEU A 143 26.30 3.39 5.03
N SER A 144 27.33 3.89 5.71
CA SER A 144 27.88 3.24 6.91
C SER A 144 28.09 4.25 8.03
N GLY A 145 28.04 3.79 9.28
CA GLY A 145 28.30 4.65 10.46
C GLY A 145 27.09 5.47 10.93
N LEU A 146 25.90 5.23 10.36
CA LEU A 146 24.66 5.94 10.69
C LEU A 146 24.14 5.68 12.12
N LEU A 147 24.77 4.78 12.87
CA LEU A 147 24.40 4.44 14.25
C LEU A 147 25.50 4.85 15.23
N ASP A 148 26.62 5.42 14.76
CA ASP A 148 27.81 5.65 15.58
C ASP A 148 27.60 6.79 16.61
N ASN A 149 26.68 7.70 16.31
CA ASN A 149 26.31 8.88 17.12
C ASN A 149 25.00 8.69 17.91
N ASP A 150 24.32 7.56 17.73
CA ASP A 150 23.07 7.25 18.40
C ASP A 150 23.28 6.75 19.82
N PHE A 151 22.26 6.92 20.65
CA PHE A 151 22.35 6.61 22.08
C PHE A 151 21.18 5.76 22.55
N ASP A 152 21.53 4.76 23.35
CA ASP A 152 20.62 3.92 24.10
C ASP A 152 21.08 3.85 25.57
N PHE A 153 20.16 3.96 26.52
CA PHE A 153 20.51 4.10 27.93
C PHE A 153 20.81 2.76 28.62
N ASP A 154 20.08 1.72 28.25
CA ASP A 154 20.15 0.34 28.73
C ASP A 154 21.23 -0.48 28.02
N GLY A 155 21.71 0.01 26.87
CA GLY A 155 22.81 -0.54 26.10
C GLY A 155 22.39 -1.56 25.04
N ASP A 156 21.16 -1.44 24.56
CA ASP A 156 20.58 -2.28 23.53
C ASP A 156 21.21 -2.06 22.17
N ALA A 157 21.12 -3.10 21.33
CA ALA A 157 21.76 -3.09 20.02
C ALA A 157 20.89 -2.30 19.03
N LEU A 158 21.40 -1.16 18.58
CA LEU A 158 20.70 -0.30 17.63
C LEU A 158 20.74 -0.86 16.20
N ARG A 159 19.64 -0.67 15.47
CA ARG A 159 19.47 -1.06 14.06
C ARG A 159 18.54 -0.10 13.33
N ILE A 160 18.78 0.10 12.04
CA ILE A 160 17.86 0.83 11.16
C ILE A 160 16.75 -0.13 10.71
N VAL A 161 15.49 0.26 10.89
CA VAL A 161 14.32 -0.61 10.64
C VAL A 161 13.43 -0.15 9.49
N SER A 162 13.44 1.14 9.17
CA SER A 162 12.70 1.70 8.04
C SER A 162 13.38 2.96 7.51
N ILE A 163 13.03 3.33 6.29
CA ILE A 163 13.46 4.55 5.62
C ILE A 163 12.24 5.26 5.02
N ASP A 164 12.28 6.58 4.99
CA ASP A 164 11.31 7.42 4.29
C ASP A 164 12.04 8.26 3.23
N THR A 165 11.69 7.98 1.98
CA THR A 165 12.31 8.54 0.77
C THR A 165 11.55 9.73 0.19
N THR A 166 10.53 10.27 0.88
CA THR A 166 9.65 11.31 0.35
C THR A 166 10.41 12.58 -0.12
N ASP A 167 11.47 12.97 0.58
CA ASP A 167 12.29 14.16 0.28
C ASP A 167 13.60 13.82 -0.47
N LEU A 168 13.79 12.55 -0.88
CA LEU A 168 15.03 12.07 -1.48
C LEU A 168 15.07 12.36 -3.00
N ILE A 169 16.23 12.82 -3.49
CA ILE A 169 16.54 12.88 -4.92
C ILE A 169 17.33 11.62 -5.28
N GLY A 170 16.75 10.79 -6.14
CA GLY A 170 17.22 9.43 -6.42
C GLY A 170 16.37 8.39 -5.69
N THR A 171 16.94 7.21 -5.45
CA THR A 171 16.28 6.11 -4.75
C THR A 171 17.14 5.62 -3.59
N ALA A 172 16.50 5.04 -2.58
CA ALA A 172 17.21 4.34 -1.52
C ALA A 172 16.42 3.10 -1.10
N ARG A 173 17.13 2.07 -0.65
CA ARG A 173 16.55 0.84 -0.10
C ARG A 173 17.30 0.40 1.13
N LEU A 174 16.58 -0.24 2.06
CA LEU A 174 17.17 -0.86 3.24
C LEU A 174 17.52 -2.33 2.91
N VAL A 175 18.78 -2.70 3.05
CA VAL A 175 19.29 -4.05 2.74
C VAL A 175 20.12 -4.51 3.93
N ASP A 176 19.70 -5.59 4.59
CA ASP A 176 20.38 -6.15 5.76
C ASP A 176 20.70 -5.11 6.85
N GLY A 177 19.79 -4.15 7.08
CA GLY A 177 19.96 -3.07 8.06
C GLY A 177 20.87 -1.92 7.61
N GLN A 178 21.30 -1.91 6.35
CA GLN A 178 22.12 -0.86 5.76
C GLN A 178 21.34 -0.12 4.65
N ILE A 179 21.43 1.21 4.64
CA ILE A 179 20.80 2.02 3.60
C ILE A 179 21.70 2.00 2.37
N VAL A 180 21.15 1.64 1.20
CA VAL A 180 21.80 1.70 -0.09
C VAL A 180 21.14 2.80 -0.92
N TYR A 181 21.89 3.84 -1.24
CA TYR A 181 21.46 4.98 -2.05
C TYR A 181 21.90 4.83 -3.51
N ASP A 182 21.06 5.26 -4.44
CA ASP A 182 21.34 5.34 -5.88
C ASP A 182 20.75 6.65 -6.43
N ALA A 183 21.54 7.48 -7.10
CA ALA A 183 21.01 8.69 -7.74
C ALA A 183 20.06 8.37 -8.91
N GLY A 184 20.18 7.18 -9.52
CA GLY A 184 19.22 6.67 -10.51
C GLY A 184 19.03 7.57 -11.73
N GLY A 185 20.05 8.34 -12.13
CA GLY A 185 19.97 9.28 -13.24
C GLY A 185 19.49 10.69 -12.86
N ALA A 186 18.92 10.87 -11.67
CA ALA A 186 18.27 12.13 -11.26
C ALA A 186 19.25 13.30 -11.08
N LEU A 187 20.55 13.01 -10.99
CA LEU A 187 21.62 13.98 -10.75
C LEU A 187 22.76 13.90 -11.78
N ASP A 188 22.51 13.28 -12.93
CA ASP A 188 23.49 13.15 -14.04
C ASP A 188 23.87 14.51 -14.66
N ALA A 189 23.17 15.58 -14.30
CA ALA A 189 23.55 16.94 -14.68
C ALA A 189 24.74 17.51 -13.91
N LEU A 190 25.18 16.85 -12.84
CA LEU A 190 26.31 17.29 -12.01
C LEU A 190 27.65 16.87 -12.62
N ALA A 191 28.33 17.81 -13.26
CA ALA A 191 29.69 17.62 -13.75
C ALA A 191 30.71 17.28 -12.65
N GLU A 192 31.81 16.61 -13.03
CA GLU A 192 32.90 16.25 -12.14
C GLU A 192 33.40 17.45 -11.31
N GLY A 193 33.38 17.31 -9.99
CA GLY A 193 33.78 18.36 -9.04
C GLY A 193 32.65 19.30 -8.59
N GLN A 194 31.44 19.15 -9.13
CA GLN A 194 30.22 19.73 -8.56
C GLN A 194 29.60 18.81 -7.50
N THR A 195 28.79 19.38 -6.61
CA THR A 195 28.04 18.62 -5.62
C THR A 195 26.61 19.13 -5.48
N ALA A 196 25.69 18.22 -5.17
CA ALA A 196 24.34 18.54 -4.69
C ALA A 196 24.08 17.90 -3.33
N GLN A 197 23.04 18.36 -2.64
CA GLN A 197 22.61 17.75 -1.38
C GLN A 197 21.20 17.19 -1.51
N THR A 198 20.99 16.04 -0.89
CA THR A 198 19.67 15.44 -0.69
C THR A 198 19.58 14.82 0.70
N THR A 199 18.37 14.60 1.20
CA THR A 199 18.13 14.13 2.56
C THR A 199 17.21 12.92 2.54
N LEU A 200 17.50 11.96 3.41
CA LEU A 200 16.69 10.79 3.67
C LEU A 200 16.40 10.72 5.17
N ARG A 201 15.16 10.40 5.55
CA ARG A 201 14.82 10.07 6.94
C ARG A 201 14.92 8.57 7.15
N TYR A 202 15.41 8.15 8.30
CA TYR A 202 15.48 6.75 8.69
C TYR A 202 15.11 6.58 10.15
N THR A 203 14.57 5.40 10.46
CA THR A 203 14.11 5.06 11.82
C THR A 203 15.09 4.08 12.45
N VAL A 204 15.66 4.48 13.58
CA VAL A 204 16.52 3.64 14.42
C VAL A 204 15.66 2.99 15.48
N SER A 205 15.86 1.70 15.69
CA SER A 205 15.26 0.95 16.77
C SER A 205 16.35 0.28 17.60
N ASP A 206 16.12 0.21 18.90
CA ASP A 206 16.86 -0.64 19.84
C ASP A 206 16.50 -2.13 19.72
N GLY A 207 15.47 -2.44 18.94
CA GLY A 207 14.89 -3.77 18.83
C GLY A 207 14.05 -4.23 20.02
N ASN A 208 13.86 -3.35 21.00
CA ASN A 208 13.09 -3.53 22.23
C ASN A 208 11.85 -2.64 22.30
N GLY A 209 11.45 -2.06 21.16
CA GLY A 209 10.16 -1.41 20.96
C GLY A 209 10.23 0.11 21.02
N SER A 210 11.42 0.69 21.29
CA SER A 210 11.65 2.10 21.04
C SER A 210 12.11 2.32 19.62
N THR A 211 11.68 3.45 19.07
CA THR A 211 12.13 3.94 17.78
C THR A 211 12.37 5.44 17.85
N SER A 212 13.41 5.92 17.18
CA SER A 212 13.69 7.33 16.99
C SER A 212 14.03 7.59 15.53
N GLU A 213 13.52 8.68 15.00
CA GLU A 213 13.86 9.13 13.65
C GLU A 213 15.13 9.98 13.67
N ALA A 214 15.93 9.84 12.62
CA ALA A 214 17.04 10.73 12.28
C ALA A 214 17.04 10.98 10.78
N GLN A 215 17.77 12.00 10.35
CA GLN A 215 17.98 12.27 8.93
C GLN A 215 19.45 12.12 8.56
N VAL A 216 19.73 11.55 7.40
CA VAL A 216 21.06 11.58 6.79
C VAL A 216 21.07 12.59 5.65
N THR A 217 21.99 13.54 5.71
CA THR A 217 22.25 14.49 4.62
C THR A 217 23.32 13.91 3.70
N LEU A 218 22.95 13.60 2.47
CA LEU A 218 23.84 13.09 1.44
C LEU A 218 24.41 14.24 0.62
N THR A 219 25.74 14.33 0.54
CA THR A 219 26.43 15.20 -0.42
C THR A 219 26.82 14.37 -1.63
N VAL A 220 26.06 14.52 -2.72
CA VAL A 220 26.24 13.76 -3.97
C VAL A 220 27.26 14.48 -4.83
N ALA A 221 28.40 13.83 -5.10
CA ALA A 221 29.43 14.33 -6.00
C ALA A 221 29.14 13.89 -7.43
N GLY A 222 29.15 14.87 -8.34
CA GLY A 222 29.06 14.66 -9.78
C GLY A 222 30.22 13.82 -10.32
N VAL A 223 29.94 13.07 -11.37
CA VAL A 223 30.96 12.36 -12.16
C VAL A 223 31.05 13.02 -13.54
N ASN A 224 32.04 12.64 -14.34
CA ASN A 224 32.04 13.03 -15.75
C ASN A 224 31.33 11.91 -16.52
N ASP A 225 30.21 12.24 -17.16
CA ASP A 225 29.47 11.38 -18.06
C ASP A 225 29.99 11.51 -19.49
N ALA A 226 29.70 10.54 -20.36
CA ALA A 226 30.16 10.61 -21.75
C ALA A 226 29.16 11.43 -22.59
N PRO A 227 29.64 12.22 -23.56
CA PRO A 227 28.76 12.97 -24.44
C PRO A 227 27.95 12.00 -25.30
N ILE A 228 26.70 12.36 -25.60
CA ILE A 228 25.85 11.66 -26.57
C ILE A 228 26.00 12.35 -27.92
N LEU A 229 26.59 11.65 -28.88
CA LEU A 229 26.77 12.14 -30.25
C LEU A 229 25.59 11.71 -31.13
N THR A 230 24.96 12.67 -31.78
CA THR A 230 23.95 12.42 -32.82
C THR A 230 24.39 13.09 -34.12
N VAL A 231 24.74 12.27 -35.11
CA VAL A 231 24.95 12.68 -36.50
C VAL A 231 24.19 11.72 -37.42
N ALA A 232 23.73 12.21 -38.57
CA ALA A 232 23.07 11.34 -39.54
C ALA A 232 24.02 10.21 -39.96
N GLN A 233 23.62 8.94 -39.79
CA GLN A 233 24.42 7.77 -40.17
C GLN A 233 24.66 7.68 -41.68
N SER A 234 23.78 8.31 -42.46
CA SER A 234 23.93 8.48 -43.90
C SER A 234 23.58 9.91 -44.30
N ALA A 235 24.36 10.51 -45.18
CA ALA A 235 24.08 11.81 -45.78
C ALA A 235 24.22 11.73 -47.30
N GLU A 236 23.42 12.52 -48.02
CA GLU A 236 23.58 12.73 -49.45
C GLU A 236 24.10 14.15 -49.68
N VAL A 237 25.18 14.28 -50.45
CA VAL A 237 25.80 15.57 -50.77
C VAL A 237 25.90 15.70 -52.27
N ALA A 238 25.29 16.74 -52.78
CA ALA A 238 25.45 17.14 -54.17
C ALA A 238 26.93 17.47 -54.46
N GLU A 239 27.47 17.02 -55.59
CA GLU A 239 28.81 17.40 -56.00
C GLU A 239 28.99 18.94 -56.09
N GLY A 240 30.22 19.42 -55.94
CA GLY A 240 30.49 20.85 -55.86
C GLY A 240 30.16 21.50 -54.50
N GLU A 241 29.40 20.82 -53.64
CA GLU A 241 29.12 21.25 -52.27
C GLU A 241 30.06 20.61 -51.26
N THR A 242 30.37 21.35 -50.19
CA THR A 242 31.23 20.84 -49.11
C THR A 242 30.47 20.58 -47.82
N ALA A 243 29.22 21.02 -47.68
CA ALA A 243 28.44 20.80 -46.46
C ALA A 243 27.86 19.39 -46.46
N VAL A 244 28.05 18.65 -45.36
CA VAL A 244 27.61 17.25 -45.27
C VAL A 244 26.48 17.14 -44.26
N ALA A 245 26.81 17.27 -42.98
CA ALA A 245 25.89 17.09 -41.88
C ALA A 245 26.35 17.93 -40.70
N MET A 246 25.48 18.08 -39.71
CA MET A 246 25.82 18.72 -38.45
C MET A 246 25.75 17.68 -37.34
N ALA A 247 26.90 17.35 -36.76
CA ALA A 247 26.95 16.56 -35.54
C ALA A 247 26.40 17.39 -34.38
N GLN A 248 25.34 16.89 -33.75
CA GLN A 248 24.84 17.42 -32.49
C GLN A 248 25.46 16.62 -31.37
N VAL A 249 25.92 17.32 -30.33
CA VAL A 249 26.38 16.69 -29.11
C VAL A 249 25.59 17.30 -27.96
N SER A 250 25.05 16.42 -27.14
CA SER A 250 24.52 16.75 -25.82
C SER A 250 25.28 15.94 -24.80
N ASP A 251 25.52 16.50 -23.64
CA ASP A 251 26.12 15.79 -22.52
C ASP A 251 25.14 15.85 -21.36
N PRO A 252 24.96 14.75 -20.61
CA PRO A 252 24.31 14.82 -19.32
C PRO A 252 24.90 15.93 -18.44
N ASP A 253 26.22 16.13 -18.46
CA ASP A 253 26.92 17.14 -17.66
C ASP A 253 26.60 18.58 -18.08
N ALA A 254 26.02 19.34 -17.15
CA ALA A 254 25.56 20.68 -17.43
C ALA A 254 26.71 21.67 -17.68
N GLY A 255 26.81 22.15 -18.93
CA GLY A 255 27.74 23.21 -19.32
C GLY A 255 29.07 22.73 -19.90
N ASP A 256 29.15 21.45 -20.24
CA ASP A 256 30.33 20.84 -20.83
C ASP A 256 30.67 21.35 -22.24
N THR A 257 31.93 21.19 -22.62
CA THR A 257 32.44 21.62 -23.92
C THR A 257 33.08 20.47 -24.66
N PHE A 258 32.87 20.41 -25.97
CA PHE A 258 33.23 19.24 -26.77
C PHE A 258 34.36 19.53 -27.76
N ALA A 259 35.20 18.53 -27.97
CA ALA A 259 36.17 18.46 -29.04
C ALA A 259 35.75 17.37 -30.04
N PHE A 260 35.74 17.72 -31.32
CA PHE A 260 35.44 16.77 -32.40
C PHE A 260 36.73 16.25 -33.05
N ALA A 261 36.73 14.98 -33.40
CA ALA A 261 37.78 14.32 -34.17
C ALA A 261 37.15 13.46 -35.27
N LEU A 262 37.91 13.23 -36.35
CA LEU A 262 37.51 12.37 -37.46
C LEU A 262 38.48 11.19 -37.59
N SER A 263 37.93 10.02 -37.86
CA SER A 263 38.68 8.82 -38.23
C SER A 263 37.88 8.01 -39.28
N GLY A 264 38.39 6.88 -39.75
CA GLY A 264 37.79 6.13 -40.87
C GLY A 264 38.63 6.17 -42.14
N ALA A 265 38.14 5.52 -43.21
CA ALA A 265 38.86 5.36 -44.46
C ALA A 265 39.04 6.70 -45.20
N ASP A 266 37.99 7.52 -45.20
CA ASP A 266 37.92 8.77 -45.97
C ASP A 266 38.10 10.03 -45.13
N ALA A 267 38.37 9.89 -43.83
CA ALA A 267 38.49 11.01 -42.88
C ALA A 267 39.44 12.13 -43.30
N GLY A 268 40.48 11.79 -44.07
CA GLY A 268 41.44 12.76 -44.61
C GLY A 268 40.87 13.72 -45.66
N LEU A 269 39.64 13.48 -46.13
CA LEU A 269 38.91 14.28 -47.11
C LEU A 269 37.89 15.21 -46.44
N PHE A 270 37.70 15.10 -45.12
CA PHE A 270 36.74 15.87 -44.36
C PHE A 270 37.41 16.75 -43.29
N THR A 271 36.67 17.77 -42.89
CA THR A 271 36.91 18.60 -41.71
C THR A 271 35.65 18.68 -40.89
N ILE A 272 35.81 18.78 -39.58
CA ILE A 272 34.70 19.05 -38.67
C ILE A 272 35.00 20.34 -37.89
N GLY A 273 34.04 21.27 -37.91
CA GLY A 273 34.10 22.51 -37.15
C GLY A 273 33.92 22.25 -35.65
N GLY A 274 34.36 23.20 -34.82
CA GLY A 274 34.08 23.15 -33.37
C GLY A 274 32.60 23.30 -33.02
N ASP A 275 31.76 23.67 -33.99
CA ASP A 275 30.30 23.70 -33.92
C ASP A 275 29.64 22.38 -34.39
N GLY A 276 30.44 21.35 -34.66
CA GLY A 276 29.95 20.05 -35.14
C GLY A 276 29.64 20.00 -36.64
N THR A 277 29.87 21.06 -37.42
CA THR A 277 29.65 20.98 -38.88
C THR A 277 30.68 20.10 -39.56
N LEU A 278 30.24 18.96 -40.11
CA LEU A 278 31.02 18.06 -40.94
C LEU A 278 30.99 18.56 -42.40
N ARG A 279 32.18 18.67 -43.00
CA ARG A 279 32.36 19.18 -44.37
C ARG A 279 33.46 18.45 -45.12
N PHE A 280 33.32 18.34 -46.43
CA PHE A 280 34.46 18.03 -47.28
C PHE A 280 35.50 19.16 -47.25
N ILE A 281 36.79 18.83 -47.34
CA ILE A 281 37.90 19.79 -47.46
C ILE A 281 37.87 20.47 -48.83
N ASP A 282 37.77 19.65 -49.87
CA ASP A 282 37.59 20.05 -51.26
C ASP A 282 36.25 19.51 -51.74
N ALA A 283 35.50 20.29 -52.52
CA ALA A 283 34.22 19.84 -53.03
C ALA A 283 34.39 18.53 -53.83
N PRO A 284 33.57 17.50 -53.57
CA PRO A 284 33.63 16.26 -54.32
C PRO A 284 33.09 16.48 -55.74
N ASP A 285 33.57 15.66 -56.67
CA ASP A 285 33.23 15.65 -58.09
C ASP A 285 32.73 14.23 -58.38
N PHE A 286 31.46 14.11 -58.77
CA PHE A 286 30.80 12.81 -58.92
C PHE A 286 31.37 12.00 -60.08
N GLU A 287 31.87 12.66 -61.13
CA GLU A 287 32.56 12.02 -62.25
C GLU A 287 34.01 11.62 -61.93
N ALA A 288 34.56 12.12 -60.82
CA ALA A 288 35.92 11.85 -60.36
C ALA A 288 36.00 11.58 -58.85
N PRO A 289 35.41 10.46 -58.35
CA PRO A 289 35.43 10.12 -56.94
C PRO A 289 36.85 9.98 -56.39
N THR A 290 37.03 10.49 -55.19
CA THR A 290 38.31 10.52 -54.44
C THR A 290 38.27 9.70 -53.15
N ASP A 291 37.12 9.08 -52.86
CA ASP A 291 36.94 8.08 -51.81
C ASP A 291 37.88 6.88 -52.01
N ALA A 292 38.08 6.13 -50.92
CA ALA A 292 39.09 5.09 -50.85
C ALA A 292 38.85 3.94 -51.83
N ASP A 293 37.60 3.63 -52.19
CA ASP A 293 37.21 2.52 -53.05
C ASP A 293 36.48 2.92 -54.36
N GLY A 294 36.17 4.20 -54.57
CA GLY A 294 35.74 4.73 -55.86
C GLY A 294 34.25 4.57 -56.16
N ASP A 295 33.40 4.38 -55.15
CA ASP A 295 31.98 4.05 -55.33
C ASP A 295 31.02 5.22 -55.10
N ASN A 296 31.56 6.43 -54.84
CA ASN A 296 30.86 7.67 -54.48
C ASN A 296 30.21 7.64 -53.09
N ILE A 297 30.62 6.72 -52.21
CA ILE A 297 30.22 6.67 -50.80
C ILE A 297 31.46 6.83 -49.92
N TYR A 298 31.50 7.94 -49.18
CA TYR A 298 32.63 8.28 -48.34
C TYR A 298 32.36 7.90 -46.89
N ASP A 299 33.21 7.05 -46.30
CA ASP A 299 33.05 6.53 -44.94
C ASP A 299 33.94 7.28 -43.93
N VAL A 300 33.29 7.99 -43.01
CA VAL A 300 33.95 8.76 -41.94
C VAL A 300 33.30 8.48 -40.58
N THR A 301 34.12 8.23 -39.57
CA THR A 301 33.71 8.15 -38.17
C THR A 301 33.90 9.50 -37.51
N VAL A 302 32.82 10.06 -36.96
CA VAL A 302 32.86 11.26 -36.13
C VAL A 302 32.97 10.84 -34.66
N THR A 303 33.92 11.44 -33.94
CA THR A 303 34.07 11.26 -32.48
C THR A 303 33.89 12.60 -31.79
N ALA A 304 33.06 12.64 -30.77
CA ALA A 304 33.00 13.76 -29.83
C ALA A 304 33.65 13.36 -28.51
N THR A 305 34.43 14.26 -27.91
CA THR A 305 35.08 14.06 -26.61
C THR A 305 34.78 15.26 -25.73
N ASP A 306 34.33 15.02 -24.51
CA ASP A 306 34.06 16.06 -23.52
C ASP A 306 35.36 16.62 -22.90
N ALA A 307 35.22 17.48 -21.88
CA ALA A 307 36.36 18.07 -21.18
C ALA A 307 37.04 17.12 -20.19
N GLY A 308 36.32 16.11 -19.66
CA GLY A 308 36.85 15.06 -18.78
C GLY A 308 37.58 13.93 -19.52
N GLY A 309 37.48 13.89 -20.84
CA GLY A 309 38.12 12.94 -21.74
C GLY A 309 37.30 11.68 -22.06
N LEU A 310 36.00 11.62 -21.74
CA LEU A 310 35.12 10.56 -22.25
C LEU A 310 34.60 10.95 -23.64
N SER A 311 34.22 9.94 -24.42
CA SER A 311 33.92 10.13 -25.84
C SER A 311 32.87 9.18 -26.36
N ASP A 312 32.08 9.65 -27.32
CA ASP A 312 31.16 8.86 -28.14
C ASP A 312 31.51 9.00 -29.63
N SER A 313 31.24 7.96 -30.41
CA SER A 313 31.64 7.88 -31.82
C SER A 313 30.57 7.26 -32.70
N GLN A 314 30.39 7.82 -33.89
CA GLN A 314 29.40 7.37 -34.85
C GLN A 314 29.98 7.36 -36.26
N ASP A 315 29.74 6.26 -36.99
CA ASP A 315 30.08 6.13 -38.40
C ASP A 315 29.04 6.85 -39.27
N VAL A 316 29.52 7.54 -40.30
CA VAL A 316 28.74 8.32 -41.27
C VAL A 316 29.18 7.93 -42.67
N SER A 317 28.21 7.46 -43.47
CA SER A 317 28.41 7.19 -44.90
C SER A 317 27.83 8.34 -45.72
N VAL A 318 28.66 9.01 -46.52
CA VAL A 318 28.26 10.19 -47.31
C VAL A 318 28.21 9.81 -48.78
N ALA A 319 27.01 9.68 -49.33
CA ALA A 319 26.83 9.44 -50.77
C ALA A 319 26.92 10.76 -51.53
N VAL A 320 27.87 10.89 -52.45
CA VAL A 320 27.93 12.03 -53.35
C VAL A 320 26.97 11.79 -54.51
N THR A 321 26.12 12.77 -54.81
CA THR A 321 25.14 12.72 -55.88
C THR A 321 25.53 13.65 -57.02
N ASP A 322 25.32 13.17 -58.25
CA ASP A 322 25.51 13.91 -59.50
C ASP A 322 24.60 15.16 -59.50
N VAL A 323 25.21 16.35 -59.60
CA VAL A 323 24.49 17.60 -59.81
C VAL A 323 24.55 17.92 -61.28
N ALA A 324 23.40 17.82 -61.93
CA ALA A 324 23.25 18.33 -63.28
C ALA A 324 23.52 19.85 -63.33
N GLU A 325 24.69 20.25 -63.80
CA GLU A 325 25.10 21.65 -63.90
C GLU A 325 24.31 22.41 -64.99
N GLY A 326 23.15 22.96 -64.62
CA GLY A 326 22.28 23.82 -65.46
C GLY A 326 21.62 24.97 -64.66
N PRO A 327 21.30 26.14 -65.27
CA PRO A 327 21.55 27.41 -64.59
C PRO A 327 20.31 28.18 -64.07
N ALA A 328 20.59 29.04 -63.07
CA ALA A 328 20.09 30.40 -62.85
C ALA A 328 18.84 30.87 -63.64
N VAL A 329 17.80 31.31 -62.91
CA VAL A 329 16.61 32.04 -63.39
C VAL A 329 15.77 31.27 -64.43
N VAL A 330 14.46 31.12 -64.17
CA VAL A 330 13.50 30.40 -65.05
C VAL A 330 12.31 31.27 -65.41
N ILE A 331 11.57 30.95 -66.47
CA ILE A 331 10.30 31.61 -66.81
C ILE A 331 9.21 31.08 -65.85
N ASN A 332 8.46 31.99 -65.20
CA ASN A 332 7.53 31.68 -64.10
C ASN A 332 6.06 31.93 -64.46
N GLU A 333 5.77 33.01 -65.18
CA GLU A 333 4.42 33.38 -65.56
C GLU A 333 4.42 34.03 -66.96
N ILE A 334 3.46 33.68 -67.81
CA ILE A 334 3.32 34.24 -69.16
C ILE A 334 1.89 34.74 -69.33
N HIS A 335 1.75 36.02 -69.63
CA HIS A 335 0.48 36.69 -69.92
C HIS A 335 0.47 37.14 -71.38
N TYR A 336 -0.33 36.48 -72.23
CA TYR A 336 -0.56 36.85 -73.63
C TYR A 336 -2.07 36.90 -73.91
N ASP A 337 -2.60 38.02 -74.41
CA ASP A 337 -4.07 38.18 -74.55
C ASP A 337 -4.55 37.95 -75.99
N ASN A 338 -5.72 37.33 -76.18
CA ASN A 338 -6.26 37.04 -77.52
C ASN A 338 -7.27 38.08 -78.06
N ALA A 339 -7.61 39.12 -77.29
CA ALA A 339 -8.78 39.94 -77.53
C ALA A 339 -8.45 41.27 -78.24
N GLY A 340 -7.62 41.21 -79.29
CA GLY A 340 -7.52 42.22 -80.34
C GLY A 340 -6.93 43.58 -79.95
N ALA A 341 -6.36 43.70 -78.76
CA ALA A 341 -5.44 44.78 -78.40
C ALA A 341 -4.54 44.28 -77.28
N ASP A 342 -3.34 43.83 -77.63
CA ASP A 342 -2.20 43.41 -76.79
C ASP A 342 -2.02 44.34 -75.56
N THR A 343 -2.80 44.14 -74.50
CA THR A 343 -2.95 45.08 -73.38
C THR A 343 -2.62 44.38 -72.07
N GLY A 344 -1.50 44.75 -71.47
CA GLY A 344 -1.08 44.25 -70.15
C GLY A 344 -0.18 43.03 -70.18
N GLU A 345 0.20 42.57 -71.37
CA GLU A 345 1.08 41.42 -71.59
C GLU A 345 2.42 41.54 -70.88
N PHE A 346 2.84 40.44 -70.26
CA PHE A 346 4.10 40.33 -69.56
C PHE A 346 4.63 38.91 -69.52
N ILE A 347 5.92 38.82 -69.24
CA ILE A 347 6.59 37.59 -68.87
C ILE A 347 7.25 37.84 -67.52
N GLU A 348 7.03 36.93 -66.59
CA GLU A 348 7.68 36.91 -65.30
C GLU A 348 8.73 35.81 -65.27
N VAL A 349 9.86 36.11 -64.62
CA VAL A 349 10.90 35.12 -64.33
C VAL A 349 11.05 34.93 -62.82
N ALA A 350 11.35 33.71 -62.40
CA ALA A 350 11.59 33.34 -61.01
C ALA A 350 13.07 32.98 -60.79
N GLY A 351 13.56 33.29 -59.59
CA GLY A 351 14.91 32.99 -59.15
C GLY A 351 15.16 33.50 -57.73
N ALA A 352 16.39 33.35 -57.23
CA ALA A 352 16.70 33.79 -55.88
C ALA A 352 16.50 35.32 -55.72
N PRO A 353 15.84 35.81 -54.65
CA PRO A 353 15.75 37.24 -54.37
C PRO A 353 17.12 37.93 -54.40
N GLY A 354 17.18 39.12 -55.00
CA GLY A 354 18.43 39.87 -55.20
C GLY A 354 19.28 39.42 -56.39
N THR A 355 18.85 38.41 -57.16
CA THR A 355 19.54 38.02 -58.41
C THR A 355 19.53 39.19 -59.40
N GLU A 356 20.71 39.65 -59.82
CA GLU A 356 20.90 40.71 -60.81
C GLU A 356 20.61 40.18 -62.23
N LEU A 357 19.62 40.77 -62.90
CA LEU A 357 19.19 40.40 -64.25
C LEU A 357 19.87 41.24 -65.34
N THR A 358 20.80 42.12 -64.98
CA THR A 358 21.53 42.95 -65.95
C THR A 358 22.29 42.07 -66.95
N GLY A 359 21.88 42.15 -68.22
CA GLY A 359 22.49 41.40 -69.33
C GLY A 359 21.73 40.14 -69.74
N TRP A 360 20.75 39.70 -68.95
CA TRP A 360 19.81 38.67 -69.36
C TRP A 360 18.84 39.19 -70.42
N SER A 361 18.24 38.30 -71.20
CA SER A 361 17.19 38.66 -72.15
C SER A 361 16.16 37.57 -72.36
N LEU A 362 14.92 37.97 -72.65
CA LEU A 362 13.88 37.10 -73.20
C LEU A 362 13.81 37.33 -74.71
N VAL A 363 14.08 36.30 -75.49
CA VAL A 363 14.04 36.36 -76.96
C VAL A 363 12.78 35.67 -77.44
N LEU A 364 11.95 36.41 -78.18
CA LEU A 364 10.62 35.97 -78.62
C LEU A 364 10.68 35.45 -80.06
N TYR A 365 10.14 34.26 -80.27
CA TYR A 365 10.20 33.51 -81.54
C TYR A 365 8.81 33.32 -82.13
N ASN A 366 8.72 33.60 -83.43
CA ASN A 366 7.48 33.46 -84.19
C ASN A 366 7.27 32.00 -84.60
N GLY A 367 6.12 31.45 -84.26
CA GLY A 367 5.76 30.06 -84.48
C GLY A 367 5.65 29.60 -85.91
N SER A 368 5.35 30.53 -86.82
CA SER A 368 5.14 30.19 -88.24
C SER A 368 6.44 29.92 -89.00
N ASN A 369 7.57 30.44 -88.53
CA ASN A 369 8.86 30.34 -89.21
C ASN A 369 10.07 30.12 -88.29
N GLY A 370 9.86 30.11 -86.97
CA GLY A 370 10.90 29.93 -85.95
C GLY A 370 11.92 31.06 -85.89
N THR A 371 11.65 32.25 -86.43
CA THR A 371 12.58 33.38 -86.39
C THR A 371 12.30 34.30 -85.19
N VAL A 372 13.33 34.95 -84.66
CA VAL A 372 13.20 36.00 -83.64
C VAL A 372 12.39 37.17 -84.19
N TYR A 373 11.35 37.59 -83.47
CA TYR A 373 10.60 38.80 -83.81
C TYR A 373 10.79 39.94 -82.80
N ASP A 374 11.17 39.62 -81.57
CA ASP A 374 11.51 40.63 -80.57
C ASP A 374 12.50 40.10 -79.52
N THR A 375 13.13 41.01 -78.78
CA THR A 375 14.03 40.68 -77.68
C THR A 375 13.88 41.71 -76.57
N ILE A 376 13.47 41.23 -75.41
CA ILE A 376 13.30 42.01 -74.20
C ILE A 376 14.57 41.86 -73.36
N ALA A 377 15.32 42.95 -73.22
CA ALA A 377 16.47 42.97 -72.31
C ALA A 377 15.99 43.06 -70.86
N LEU A 378 16.45 42.17 -70.00
CA LEU A 378 16.13 42.19 -68.59
C LEU A 378 17.10 43.11 -67.84
N SER A 379 16.60 43.75 -66.79
CA SER A 379 17.40 44.63 -65.93
C SER A 379 16.75 44.74 -64.55
N GLY A 380 17.53 45.14 -63.54
CA GLY A 380 17.10 45.14 -62.15
C GLY A 380 17.40 43.82 -61.44
N THR A 381 16.80 43.65 -60.26
CA THR A 381 16.97 42.45 -59.43
C THR A 381 15.63 41.73 -59.26
N ILE A 382 15.69 40.41 -59.13
CA ILE A 382 14.54 39.63 -58.64
C ILE A 382 14.15 40.13 -57.24
N GLY A 383 12.87 40.44 -57.05
CA GLY A 383 12.36 41.03 -55.82
C GLY A 383 12.27 40.02 -54.67
N ASP A 384 11.91 40.50 -53.48
CA ASP A 384 11.77 39.66 -52.27
C ASP A 384 10.73 38.54 -52.42
N ALA A 385 9.78 38.70 -53.35
CA ALA A 385 8.79 37.68 -53.70
C ALA A 385 9.37 36.53 -54.55
N GLY A 386 10.66 36.56 -54.91
CA GLY A 386 11.32 35.54 -55.73
C GLY A 386 11.05 35.64 -57.23
N VAL A 387 10.43 36.74 -57.67
CA VAL A 387 10.03 36.98 -59.07
C VAL A 387 10.39 38.38 -59.58
N ALA A 388 10.48 38.53 -60.90
CA ALA A 388 10.57 39.82 -61.59
C ALA A 388 9.75 39.80 -62.89
N ASP A 389 8.87 40.79 -63.05
CA ASP A 389 8.00 40.91 -64.21
C ASP A 389 8.52 41.91 -65.27
N PHE A 390 8.28 41.58 -66.54
CA PHE A 390 8.71 42.38 -67.68
C PHE A 390 7.54 42.55 -68.65
N ASP A 391 7.20 43.80 -68.94
CA ASP A 391 6.20 44.12 -69.97
C ASP A 391 6.64 43.57 -71.33
N ALA A 392 5.77 42.78 -71.96
CA ALA A 392 6.02 42.05 -73.19
C ALA A 392 4.94 42.37 -74.22
N VAL A 393 4.78 43.66 -74.56
CA VAL A 393 3.69 44.13 -75.43
C VAL A 393 3.86 43.60 -76.87
N GLY A 394 2.85 42.91 -77.38
CA GLY A 394 2.84 42.32 -78.71
C GLY A 394 3.36 40.89 -78.72
N LEU A 395 3.16 40.14 -77.63
CA LEU A 395 3.33 38.69 -77.63
C LEU A 395 2.42 38.10 -78.72
N GLN A 396 2.96 37.15 -79.48
CA GLN A 396 2.20 36.51 -80.55
C GLN A 396 1.42 35.33 -79.97
N ASN A 397 0.23 35.09 -80.53
CA ASN A 397 -0.74 34.11 -80.03
C ASN A 397 -0.96 32.97 -81.05
N GLY A 398 0.07 32.64 -81.81
CA GLY A 398 0.04 31.67 -82.89
C GLY A 398 0.67 30.35 -82.48
N ALA A 399 -0.15 29.31 -82.32
CA ALA A 399 0.34 27.95 -82.09
C ALA A 399 1.37 27.50 -83.15
N PRO A 400 2.63 27.20 -82.79
CA PRO A 400 3.28 27.37 -81.48
C PRO A 400 4.20 28.60 -81.42
N ASP A 401 4.06 29.50 -80.45
CA ASP A 401 5.00 30.63 -80.24
C ASP A 401 5.97 30.34 -79.09
N GLY A 402 7.17 30.94 -79.16
CA GLY A 402 8.29 30.57 -78.30
C GLY A 402 8.95 31.72 -77.57
N ILE A 403 9.46 31.43 -76.36
CA ILE A 403 10.19 32.37 -75.51
C ILE A 403 11.46 31.68 -75.05
N ALA A 404 12.62 32.22 -75.41
CA ALA A 404 13.89 31.78 -74.88
C ALA A 404 14.42 32.76 -73.82
N LEU A 405 14.67 32.27 -72.62
CA LEU A 405 15.45 33.00 -71.62
C LEU A 405 16.94 32.78 -71.89
N VAL A 406 17.69 33.88 -71.99
CA VAL A 406 19.10 33.89 -72.40
C VAL A 406 19.94 34.60 -71.34
N THR A 407 21.02 33.94 -70.93
CA THR A 407 21.98 34.39 -69.93
C THR A 407 22.87 35.55 -70.46
N PRO A 408 23.60 36.28 -69.59
CA PRO A 408 24.46 37.40 -70.01
C PRO A 408 25.63 37.03 -70.93
N ASP A 409 26.09 35.77 -70.89
CA ASP A 409 27.11 35.24 -71.80
C ASP A 409 26.53 34.71 -73.13
N GLY A 410 25.21 34.80 -73.31
CA GLY A 410 24.50 34.50 -74.55
C GLY A 410 24.04 33.05 -74.69
N THR A 411 24.11 32.25 -73.62
CA THR A 411 23.58 30.88 -73.61
C THR A 411 22.08 30.86 -73.35
N VAL A 412 21.36 29.90 -73.92
CA VAL A 412 19.91 29.74 -73.68
C VAL A 412 19.72 28.95 -72.40
N ALA A 413 19.20 29.60 -71.36
CA ALA A 413 18.88 28.99 -70.06
C ALA A 413 17.60 28.15 -70.15
N GLU A 414 16.58 28.68 -70.81
CA GLU A 414 15.31 27.97 -71.01
C GLU A 414 14.75 28.36 -72.38
N PHE A 415 14.14 27.41 -73.09
CA PHE A 415 13.39 27.71 -74.32
C PHE A 415 12.02 27.04 -74.24
N LEU A 416 11.03 27.83 -73.87
CA LEU A 416 9.66 27.38 -73.71
C LEU A 416 8.83 27.78 -74.92
N SER A 417 7.75 27.04 -75.15
CA SER A 417 6.70 27.42 -76.07
C SER A 417 5.34 27.06 -75.50
N TYR A 418 4.32 27.74 -76.00
CA TYR A 418 2.94 27.43 -75.71
C TYR A 418 2.24 26.98 -76.99
N GLU A 419 1.24 26.12 -76.82
CA GLU A 419 0.43 25.53 -77.90
C GLU A 419 1.22 24.64 -78.90
N GLY A 420 2.30 24.00 -78.41
CA GLY A 420 3.12 23.06 -79.17
C GLY A 420 4.61 23.44 -79.20
N VAL A 421 5.45 22.57 -79.74
CA VAL A 421 6.91 22.79 -79.85
C VAL A 421 7.29 23.53 -81.14
N LEU A 422 8.31 24.39 -81.10
CA LEU A 422 8.96 24.99 -82.27
C LEU A 422 10.47 24.80 -82.26
N THR A 423 11.10 24.83 -83.44
CA THR A 423 12.56 24.87 -83.56
C THR A 423 12.99 26.25 -84.06
N ALA A 424 13.85 26.93 -83.30
CA ALA A 424 14.34 28.24 -83.69
C ALA A 424 15.28 28.15 -84.90
N THR A 425 15.17 29.10 -85.83
CA THR A 425 15.92 29.12 -87.10
C THR A 425 16.96 30.24 -87.18
N ASP A 426 16.87 31.22 -86.28
CA ASP A 426 17.88 32.24 -86.02
C ASP A 426 17.90 32.62 -84.52
N GLY A 427 18.66 33.65 -84.10
CA GLY A 427 18.77 34.06 -82.70
C GLY A 427 19.60 33.13 -81.80
N PRO A 428 19.71 33.44 -80.49
CA PRO A 428 20.49 32.64 -79.54
C PRO A 428 20.05 31.17 -79.42
N ALA A 429 18.78 30.86 -79.70
CA ALA A 429 18.26 29.50 -79.66
C ALA A 429 18.35 28.75 -81.01
N THR A 430 19.07 29.29 -82.02
CA THR A 430 19.15 28.69 -83.37
C THR A 430 19.43 27.19 -83.31
N GLY A 431 18.54 26.39 -83.88
CA GLY A 431 18.65 24.93 -83.96
C GLY A 431 18.15 24.17 -82.73
N LEU A 432 17.79 24.86 -81.64
CA LEU A 432 17.15 24.27 -80.46
C LEU A 432 15.65 24.12 -80.70
N THR A 433 15.07 23.07 -80.16
CA THR A 433 13.61 22.86 -80.11
C THR A 433 13.11 23.23 -78.72
N SER A 434 12.05 24.03 -78.66
CA SER A 434 11.44 24.46 -77.40
C SER A 434 10.74 23.31 -76.68
N SER A 435 10.57 23.47 -75.37
CA SER A 435 9.72 22.63 -74.53
C SER A 435 8.32 23.24 -74.47
N ASP A 436 7.30 22.48 -74.89
CA ASP A 436 5.90 22.90 -74.78
C ASP A 436 5.45 22.84 -73.32
N ILE A 437 4.92 23.95 -72.81
CA ILE A 437 4.45 24.05 -71.41
C ILE A 437 3.12 23.31 -71.19
N GLY A 438 2.44 22.88 -72.27
CA GLY A 438 1.27 22.01 -72.18
C GLY A 438 -0.04 22.70 -71.79
N VAL A 439 -0.01 24.03 -71.62
CA VAL A 439 -1.17 24.89 -71.35
C VAL A 439 -1.27 26.00 -72.39
N ALA A 440 -2.49 26.49 -72.64
CA ALA A 440 -2.82 27.37 -73.76
C ALA A 440 -3.93 28.37 -73.40
N GLU A 441 -3.85 29.59 -73.94
CA GLU A 441 -4.92 30.57 -73.88
C GLU A 441 -5.71 30.56 -75.20
N GLY A 442 -6.96 30.10 -75.15
CA GLY A 442 -7.82 30.09 -76.34
C GLY A 442 -8.25 31.49 -76.75
N SER A 443 -8.79 31.67 -77.96
CA SER A 443 -9.24 32.97 -78.52
C SER A 443 -10.45 33.63 -77.82
N GLY A 444 -10.73 33.26 -76.57
CA GLY A 444 -11.82 33.79 -75.73
C GLY A 444 -11.47 33.88 -74.25
N THR A 445 -10.20 33.72 -73.87
CA THR A 445 -9.71 33.96 -72.50
C THR A 445 -9.97 35.41 -72.09
N GLU A 446 -10.40 35.62 -70.85
CA GLU A 446 -10.66 36.96 -70.29
C GLU A 446 -9.34 37.71 -70.05
N VAL A 447 -9.36 39.04 -70.23
CA VAL A 447 -8.19 39.90 -69.96
C VAL A 447 -7.82 39.80 -68.48
N GLY A 448 -6.54 39.55 -68.21
CA GLY A 448 -6.00 39.41 -66.84
C GLY A 448 -5.77 37.98 -66.39
N GLN A 449 -5.89 36.98 -67.29
CA GLN A 449 -5.44 35.62 -67.01
C GLN A 449 -4.09 35.33 -67.64
N SER A 450 -3.30 34.46 -66.99
CA SER A 450 -1.96 34.05 -67.40
C SER A 450 -1.76 32.54 -67.24
N LEU A 451 -0.65 32.06 -67.77
CA LEU A 451 -0.11 30.72 -67.55
C LEU A 451 0.96 30.79 -66.46
N GLN A 452 0.83 29.99 -65.40
CA GLN A 452 1.65 30.05 -64.18
C GLN A 452 2.34 28.73 -63.88
N ARG A 453 3.61 28.81 -63.46
CA ARG A 453 4.42 27.67 -63.03
C ARG A 453 4.17 27.35 -61.55
N GLN A 454 3.91 26.08 -61.25
CA GLN A 454 3.71 25.58 -59.89
C GLN A 454 5.06 25.25 -59.21
N ALA A 455 5.03 25.07 -57.88
CA ALA A 455 6.23 24.73 -57.10
C ALA A 455 6.89 23.41 -57.55
N ASP A 456 6.11 22.48 -58.09
CA ASP A 456 6.60 21.21 -58.66
C ASP A 456 7.11 21.32 -60.10
N GLY A 457 7.12 22.54 -60.67
CA GLY A 457 7.59 22.83 -62.03
C GLY A 457 6.57 22.59 -63.14
N THR A 458 5.37 22.10 -62.83
CA THR A 458 4.28 21.99 -63.80
C THR A 458 3.66 23.35 -64.12
N TRP A 459 2.99 23.47 -65.28
CA TRP A 459 2.30 24.70 -65.67
C TRP A 459 0.78 24.54 -65.55
N THR A 460 0.12 25.59 -65.04
CA THR A 460 -1.34 25.70 -64.96
C THR A 460 -1.80 27.00 -65.62
N GLY A 461 -3.03 27.04 -66.12
CA GLY A 461 -3.59 28.23 -66.73
C GLY A 461 -4.58 27.93 -67.86
N PRO A 462 -5.37 28.92 -68.30
CA PRO A 462 -5.37 30.31 -67.83
C PRO A 462 -5.99 30.47 -66.42
N VAL A 463 -5.29 31.19 -65.55
CA VAL A 463 -5.70 31.53 -64.17
C VAL A 463 -5.47 33.03 -63.92
N GLU A 464 -6.08 33.63 -62.90
CA GLU A 464 -5.92 35.06 -62.61
C GLU A 464 -4.44 35.41 -62.38
N ALA A 465 -3.94 36.42 -63.10
CA ALA A 465 -2.52 36.75 -63.12
C ALA A 465 -2.01 37.24 -61.75
N THR A 466 -0.84 36.75 -61.34
CA THR A 466 -0.23 36.97 -60.03
C THR A 466 0.98 37.90 -60.07
N ARG A 467 1.10 38.70 -61.14
CA ARG A 467 2.22 39.61 -61.44
C ARG A 467 2.86 40.21 -60.17
N GLY A 468 4.10 39.79 -59.89
CA GLY A 468 4.92 40.29 -58.79
C GLY A 468 4.71 39.62 -57.43
N ALA A 469 3.98 38.50 -57.35
CA ALA A 469 3.72 37.75 -56.12
C ALA A 469 3.95 36.23 -56.30
N ALA A 470 4.15 35.52 -55.18
CA ALA A 470 4.35 34.07 -55.18
C ALA A 470 3.03 33.30 -55.31
N ASN A 471 3.11 32.08 -55.85
CA ASN A 471 1.99 31.13 -56.00
C ASN A 471 1.81 30.35 -54.63
N ASP A 472 0.63 30.34 -53.97
CA ASP A 472 0.37 30.12 -52.48
C ASP A 472 0.24 28.65 -51.90
N SER A 473 0.74 28.32 -50.65
CA SER A 473 0.38 27.14 -49.72
C SER A 473 1.12 27.04 -48.29
N GLY A 474 0.56 26.49 -47.15
CA GLY A 474 1.20 26.37 -45.75
C GLY A 474 0.69 25.30 -44.66
N PRO A 475 1.25 25.13 -43.37
CA PRO A 475 0.99 24.01 -42.32
C PRO A 475 0.70 24.31 -40.74
N VAL A 476 0.56 23.30 -39.78
CA VAL A 476 -0.12 23.26 -38.36
C VAL A 476 0.63 22.55 -37.10
N ASP A 477 0.07 22.49 -35.82
CA ASP A 477 0.57 22.40 -34.34
C ASP A 477 0.05 21.20 -33.38
N PRO A 478 0.54 20.88 -32.11
CA PRO A 478 0.20 19.70 -31.25
C PRO A 478 -0.65 19.94 -29.95
N GLY A 479 -1.72 19.16 -29.73
CA GLY A 479 -2.56 19.21 -28.52
C GLY A 479 -3.70 18.17 -28.44
N GLU A 480 -3.49 16.93 -28.86
CA GLU A 480 -4.52 15.88 -28.88
C GLU A 480 -4.20 14.71 -27.93
N ALA A 481 -5.24 14.16 -27.28
CA ALA A 481 -5.17 12.98 -26.42
C ALA A 481 -4.65 11.76 -27.19
N GLN A 482 -3.78 10.96 -26.56
CA GLN A 482 -3.32 9.71 -27.14
C GLN A 482 -4.40 8.63 -26.94
N ALA A 483 -4.78 7.94 -28.00
CA ALA A 483 -5.61 6.74 -27.91
C ALA A 483 -4.72 5.57 -27.46
N ALA A 484 -5.10 4.90 -26.36
CA ALA A 484 -4.38 3.77 -25.77
C ALA A 484 -5.34 2.62 -25.44
N LEU A 485 -4.81 1.41 -25.41
CA LEU A 485 -5.46 0.26 -24.79
C LEU A 485 -5.30 0.35 -23.25
N ILE A 486 -6.27 -0.15 -22.50
CA ILE A 486 -6.19 -0.32 -21.04
C ILE A 486 -4.98 -1.17 -20.66
N SER A 487 -4.67 -2.23 -21.40
CA SER A 487 -3.48 -3.05 -21.10
C SER A 487 -2.17 -2.28 -21.22
N GLU A 488 -2.10 -1.31 -22.14
CA GLU A 488 -0.98 -0.37 -22.27
C GLU A 488 -0.94 0.67 -21.14
N VAL A 489 -2.10 1.07 -20.62
CA VAL A 489 -2.21 1.99 -19.48
C VAL A 489 -1.73 1.31 -18.20
N GLN A 490 -2.20 0.11 -17.94
CA GLN A 490 -1.87 -0.71 -16.77
C GLN A 490 -0.40 -1.18 -16.82
N GLY A 491 0.02 -1.86 -17.88
CA GLY A 491 1.35 -2.48 -17.95
C GLY A 491 1.47 -3.75 -17.09
N ASP A 492 2.70 -4.27 -17.00
CA ASP A 492 3.02 -5.56 -16.37
C ASP A 492 3.66 -5.44 -14.97
N GLY A 493 3.64 -4.24 -14.39
CA GLY A 493 4.17 -3.95 -13.07
C GLY A 493 3.10 -3.45 -12.11
N ALA A 494 3.42 -3.41 -10.82
CA ALA A 494 2.52 -2.93 -9.75
C ALA A 494 2.27 -1.41 -9.73
N VAL A 495 2.64 -0.70 -10.80
CA VAL A 495 2.36 0.72 -11.01
C VAL A 495 2.03 0.89 -12.48
N ALA A 496 0.94 1.61 -12.77
CA ALA A 496 0.49 1.86 -14.12
C ALA A 496 1.62 2.36 -15.05
N ALA A 497 1.83 1.70 -16.19
CA ALA A 497 2.84 2.08 -17.18
C ALA A 497 2.68 3.51 -17.71
N LEU A 498 1.45 4.03 -17.74
CA LEU A 498 1.12 5.39 -18.19
C LEU A 498 0.71 6.33 -17.04
N ILE A 499 1.18 6.09 -15.82
CA ILE A 499 0.97 6.97 -14.66
C ILE A 499 1.28 8.46 -14.99
N ASP A 500 0.46 9.37 -14.46
CA ASP A 500 0.50 10.82 -14.68
C ASP A 500 0.29 11.29 -16.14
N ARG A 501 0.02 10.38 -17.08
CA ARG A 501 -0.27 10.74 -18.49
C ARG A 501 -1.74 11.01 -18.71
N PHE A 502 -2.01 11.94 -19.63
CA PHE A 502 -3.36 12.20 -20.14
C PHE A 502 -3.67 11.24 -21.29
N VAL A 503 -4.61 10.33 -21.09
CA VAL A 503 -4.94 9.25 -22.03
C VAL A 503 -6.41 9.30 -22.44
N SER A 504 -6.73 8.61 -23.53
CA SER A 504 -8.10 8.27 -23.89
C SER A 504 -8.23 6.78 -24.14
N VAL A 505 -9.24 6.16 -23.53
CA VAL A 505 -9.57 4.73 -23.67
C VAL A 505 -11.01 4.57 -24.15
N THR A 506 -11.32 3.48 -24.84
CA THR A 506 -12.68 3.08 -25.18
C THR A 506 -12.86 1.60 -24.87
N ALA A 507 -13.80 1.28 -24.00
CA ALA A 507 -13.97 -0.08 -23.48
C ALA A 507 -15.40 -0.29 -22.95
N VAL A 508 -15.72 -1.51 -22.52
CA VAL A 508 -17.06 -1.90 -22.03
C VAL A 508 -17.18 -1.70 -20.53
N VAL A 509 -18.28 -1.09 -20.09
CA VAL A 509 -18.61 -0.96 -18.65
C VAL A 509 -18.97 -2.32 -18.07
N THR A 510 -18.20 -2.78 -17.09
CA THR A 510 -18.39 -4.09 -16.42
C THR A 510 -19.10 -3.97 -15.07
N ALA A 511 -18.90 -2.87 -14.35
CA ALA A 511 -19.59 -2.55 -13.09
C ALA A 511 -19.69 -1.04 -12.86
N THR A 512 -20.60 -0.62 -11.99
CA THR A 512 -20.78 0.78 -11.57
C THR A 512 -20.85 0.88 -10.06
N VAL A 513 -20.19 1.87 -9.47
CA VAL A 513 -20.21 2.18 -8.04
C VAL A 513 -20.55 3.66 -7.82
N GLY A 514 -20.65 4.08 -6.56
CA GLY A 514 -21.17 5.41 -6.21
C GLY A 514 -20.39 6.61 -6.77
N ASN A 515 -19.10 6.45 -7.05
CA ASN A 515 -18.16 7.51 -7.44
C ASN A 515 -17.46 7.26 -8.79
N GLY A 516 -17.84 6.21 -9.53
CA GLY A 516 -17.18 5.82 -10.77
C GLY A 516 -17.68 4.49 -11.33
N PHE A 517 -17.00 3.98 -12.34
CA PHE A 517 -17.36 2.73 -13.02
C PHE A 517 -16.12 2.00 -13.50
N TYR A 518 -16.25 0.69 -13.69
CA TYR A 518 -15.19 -0.19 -14.17
C TYR A 518 -15.34 -0.38 -15.67
N LEU A 519 -14.22 -0.25 -16.39
CA LEU A 519 -14.09 -0.56 -17.81
C LEU A 519 -13.23 -1.80 -17.98
N GLN A 520 -13.57 -2.62 -18.97
CA GLN A 520 -12.70 -3.67 -19.46
C GLN A 520 -12.74 -3.71 -20.98
N GLU A 521 -11.59 -3.94 -21.59
CA GLU A 521 -11.47 -4.09 -23.05
C GLU A 521 -12.38 -5.20 -23.59
N GLU A 522 -12.88 -4.99 -24.81
CA GLU A 522 -13.48 -6.06 -25.58
C GLU A 522 -12.48 -7.23 -25.78
N ASP A 523 -12.96 -8.49 -25.74
CA ASP A 523 -12.13 -9.69 -25.97
C ASP A 523 -11.32 -9.68 -27.29
N ALA A 524 -11.70 -8.82 -28.25
CA ALA A 524 -11.01 -8.66 -29.52
C ALA A 524 -9.79 -7.71 -29.45
N ASP A 525 -9.77 -6.83 -28.45
CA ASP A 525 -8.75 -5.81 -28.24
C ASP A 525 -7.72 -6.22 -27.17
N ALA A 526 -8.09 -7.17 -26.29
CA ALA A 526 -7.19 -7.81 -25.32
C ALA A 526 -5.87 -8.28 -25.95
N ASP A 527 -4.75 -8.00 -25.29
CA ASP A 527 -3.40 -8.23 -25.82
C ASP A 527 -2.93 -9.70 -25.66
N GLY A 528 -3.64 -10.46 -24.83
CA GLY A 528 -3.39 -11.87 -24.55
C GLY A 528 -2.18 -12.11 -23.65
N ASN A 529 -1.66 -11.09 -22.99
CA ASN A 529 -0.62 -11.19 -21.98
C ASN A 529 -1.24 -11.34 -20.59
N ALA A 530 -0.97 -12.47 -19.93
CA ALA A 530 -1.53 -12.77 -18.61
C ALA A 530 -0.91 -11.95 -17.46
N ALA A 531 0.06 -11.08 -17.75
CA ALA A 531 0.69 -10.20 -16.77
C ALA A 531 0.11 -8.77 -16.79
N THR A 532 -0.74 -8.42 -17.76
CA THR A 532 -1.32 -7.09 -17.93
C THR A 532 -2.83 -7.14 -17.71
N SER A 533 -3.36 -6.20 -16.93
CA SER A 533 -4.80 -6.09 -16.74
C SER A 533 -5.49 -5.45 -17.95
N GLU A 534 -6.61 -6.03 -18.34
CA GLU A 534 -7.51 -5.48 -19.37
C GLU A 534 -8.58 -4.55 -18.76
N GLY A 535 -8.57 -4.39 -17.44
CA GLY A 535 -9.56 -3.67 -16.65
C GLY A 535 -8.99 -2.40 -16.03
N ILE A 536 -9.83 -1.38 -15.85
CA ILE A 536 -9.46 -0.14 -15.16
C ILE A 536 -10.68 0.52 -14.53
N PHE A 537 -10.48 1.16 -13.38
CA PHE A 537 -11.49 1.99 -12.76
C PHE A 537 -11.45 3.42 -13.31
N VAL A 538 -12.63 3.97 -13.62
CA VAL A 538 -12.82 5.34 -14.07
C VAL A 538 -13.49 6.15 -12.96
N PHE A 539 -12.71 7.01 -12.31
CA PHE A 539 -13.20 7.87 -11.24
C PHE A 539 -13.89 9.12 -11.82
N THR A 540 -15.15 9.32 -11.45
CA THR A 540 -15.95 10.49 -11.87
C THR A 540 -16.30 11.42 -10.71
N GLY A 541 -16.05 11.03 -9.47
CA GLY A 541 -16.36 11.80 -8.26
C GLY A 541 -17.83 11.81 -7.85
N ASP A 542 -18.74 11.48 -8.76
CA ASP A 542 -20.19 11.36 -8.57
C ASP A 542 -20.70 10.05 -9.22
N THR A 543 -21.97 9.70 -8.96
CA THR A 543 -22.63 8.54 -9.55
C THR A 543 -22.61 8.64 -11.08
N PRO A 544 -22.08 7.62 -11.79
CA PRO A 544 -21.85 7.73 -13.22
C PRO A 544 -23.15 7.57 -14.01
N GLY A 545 -23.26 8.28 -15.14
CA GLY A 545 -24.41 8.24 -16.04
C GLY A 545 -24.40 7.11 -17.07
N VAL A 546 -23.71 5.99 -16.78
CA VAL A 546 -23.50 4.84 -17.68
C VAL A 546 -24.16 3.59 -17.12
N THR A 547 -24.39 2.59 -17.97
CA THR A 547 -24.93 1.28 -17.57
C THR A 547 -23.96 0.17 -17.94
N VAL A 548 -23.95 -0.93 -17.16
CA VAL A 548 -23.22 -2.15 -17.50
C VAL A 548 -23.56 -2.61 -18.93
N GLY A 549 -22.52 -2.87 -19.74
CA GLY A 549 -22.63 -3.21 -21.17
C GLY A 549 -22.54 -2.01 -22.12
N ASP A 550 -22.54 -0.78 -21.62
CA ASP A 550 -22.23 0.40 -22.44
C ASP A 550 -20.76 0.36 -22.90
N VAL A 551 -20.50 0.75 -24.15
CA VAL A 551 -19.14 1.05 -24.62
C VAL A 551 -18.90 2.54 -24.38
N VAL A 552 -17.88 2.89 -23.58
CA VAL A 552 -17.63 4.26 -23.14
C VAL A 552 -16.25 4.69 -23.56
N TYR A 553 -16.19 5.85 -24.21
CA TYR A 553 -14.96 6.63 -24.35
C TYR A 553 -14.74 7.43 -23.07
N ALA A 554 -13.57 7.30 -22.45
CA ALA A 554 -13.15 8.07 -21.29
C ALA A 554 -11.79 8.71 -21.54
N GLU A 555 -11.63 9.98 -21.18
CA GLU A 555 -10.34 10.68 -21.22
C GLU A 555 -10.03 11.35 -19.88
N GLY A 556 -8.78 11.28 -19.46
CA GLY A 556 -8.37 11.73 -18.13
C GLY A 556 -6.90 11.42 -17.83
N THR A 557 -6.48 11.74 -16.62
CA THR A 557 -5.14 11.43 -16.12
C THR A 557 -5.15 10.08 -15.43
N VAL A 558 -4.15 9.25 -15.71
CA VAL A 558 -3.93 7.97 -14.99
C VAL A 558 -3.31 8.26 -13.63
N GLU A 559 -3.84 7.65 -12.57
CA GLU A 559 -3.44 7.86 -11.17
C GLU A 559 -3.34 6.53 -10.41
N GLU A 560 -2.41 6.47 -9.46
CA GLU A 560 -2.35 5.46 -8.40
C GLU A 560 -3.01 6.02 -7.15
N PHE A 561 -4.23 5.56 -6.83
CA PHE A 561 -4.95 6.06 -5.66
C PHE A 561 -4.91 5.02 -4.53
N PHE A 562 -4.00 5.22 -3.58
CA PHE A 562 -3.68 4.25 -2.52
C PHE A 562 -3.25 2.86 -3.06
N GLY A 563 -2.60 2.84 -4.22
CA GLY A 563 -2.12 1.63 -4.89
C GLY A 563 -3.18 0.92 -5.74
N PHE A 564 -4.26 1.62 -6.12
CA PHE A 564 -5.25 1.16 -7.08
C PHE A 564 -5.17 2.02 -8.34
N THR A 565 -5.02 1.38 -9.51
CA THR A 565 -4.92 2.09 -10.78
C THR A 565 -6.27 2.63 -11.24
N GLN A 566 -6.34 3.93 -11.51
CA GLN A 566 -7.56 4.58 -12.01
C GLN A 566 -7.31 5.65 -13.06
N ILE A 567 -8.35 5.96 -13.86
CA ILE A 567 -8.41 7.18 -14.68
C ILE A 567 -9.25 8.22 -13.94
N ALA A 568 -8.64 9.33 -13.54
CA ALA A 568 -9.35 10.53 -13.09
C ALA A 568 -10.00 11.23 -14.29
N ALA A 569 -11.26 10.88 -14.56
CA ALA A 569 -11.92 11.25 -15.80
C ALA A 569 -12.21 12.76 -15.87
N SER A 570 -11.77 13.37 -16.97
CA SER A 570 -12.10 14.75 -17.33
C SER A 570 -13.33 14.83 -18.25
N ALA A 571 -13.55 13.80 -19.06
CA ALA A 571 -14.76 13.63 -19.86
C ALA A 571 -15.06 12.14 -20.14
N THR A 572 -16.35 11.82 -20.24
CA THR A 572 -16.83 10.49 -20.65
C THR A 572 -17.94 10.62 -21.68
N ARG A 573 -18.04 9.64 -22.60
CA ARG A 573 -19.08 9.60 -23.63
C ARG A 573 -19.44 8.16 -23.97
N THR A 574 -20.72 7.79 -23.82
CA THR A 574 -21.25 6.52 -24.32
C THR A 574 -21.24 6.49 -25.85
N MET A 575 -20.59 5.48 -26.41
CA MET A 575 -20.39 5.26 -27.85
C MET A 575 -21.37 4.22 -28.42
N GLY A 576 -21.89 3.33 -27.57
CA GLY A 576 -22.79 2.26 -27.95
C GLY A 576 -22.96 1.24 -26.83
N THR A 577 -23.30 0.00 -27.19
CA THR A 577 -23.41 -1.13 -26.26
C THR A 577 -22.73 -2.35 -26.86
N ALA A 578 -22.07 -3.16 -26.05
CA ALA A 578 -21.41 -4.41 -26.43
C ALA A 578 -21.84 -5.56 -25.50
N ALA A 579 -21.45 -6.79 -25.84
CA ALA A 579 -21.50 -7.89 -24.89
C ALA A 579 -20.42 -7.68 -23.82
N LEU A 580 -20.66 -8.18 -22.61
CA LEU A 580 -19.64 -8.12 -21.56
C LEU A 580 -18.40 -8.93 -21.97
N PRO A 581 -17.19 -8.38 -21.75
CA PRO A 581 -15.94 -9.12 -21.91
C PRO A 581 -15.90 -10.39 -21.04
N THR A 582 -15.04 -11.32 -21.43
CA THR A 582 -14.76 -12.54 -20.69
C THR A 582 -14.22 -12.20 -19.29
N ALA A 583 -14.76 -12.85 -18.24
CA ALA A 583 -14.21 -12.69 -16.90
C ALA A 583 -12.86 -13.39 -16.78
N ALA A 584 -11.95 -12.79 -16.01
CA ALA A 584 -10.77 -13.49 -15.52
C ALA A 584 -11.17 -14.54 -14.46
N ASP A 585 -10.61 -15.73 -14.57
CA ASP A 585 -10.85 -16.83 -13.63
C ASP A 585 -9.95 -16.65 -12.38
N LEU A 586 -10.57 -16.47 -11.21
CA LEU A 586 -9.88 -16.49 -9.92
C LEU A 586 -10.16 -17.83 -9.23
N VAL A 587 -9.18 -18.71 -9.18
CA VAL A 587 -9.33 -20.05 -8.60
C VAL A 587 -8.61 -20.12 -7.26
N LEU A 588 -9.37 -20.34 -6.17
CA LEU A 588 -8.83 -20.56 -4.83
C LEU A 588 -8.53 -22.06 -4.59
N PRO A 589 -7.42 -22.42 -3.93
CA PRO A 589 -6.29 -21.56 -3.56
C PRO A 589 -5.55 -21.01 -4.79
N PHE A 590 -5.06 -19.78 -4.69
CA PHE A 590 -4.26 -19.18 -5.76
C PHE A 590 -2.98 -19.99 -6.01
N ALA A 591 -2.61 -20.10 -7.28
CA ALA A 591 -1.30 -20.63 -7.64
C ALA A 591 -0.20 -19.71 -7.10
N THR A 592 0.94 -20.27 -6.70
CA THR A 592 2.04 -19.51 -6.06
C THR A 592 2.55 -18.32 -6.88
N GLU A 593 2.42 -18.38 -8.21
CA GLU A 593 2.89 -17.35 -9.14
C GLU A 593 1.72 -16.49 -9.68
N PHE A 594 0.50 -16.64 -9.15
CA PHE A 594 -0.64 -15.86 -9.60
C PHE A 594 -0.59 -14.47 -8.98
N ASP A 595 -0.52 -13.45 -9.84
CA ASP A 595 -0.49 -12.05 -9.44
C ASP A 595 -1.88 -11.42 -9.62
N LEU A 596 -2.47 -10.96 -8.52
CA LEU A 596 -3.78 -10.30 -8.54
C LEU A 596 -3.74 -8.94 -9.24
N GLU A 597 -2.56 -8.32 -9.34
CA GLU A 597 -2.38 -7.07 -10.08
C GLU A 597 -2.70 -7.24 -11.56
N SER A 598 -2.34 -8.38 -12.15
CA SER A 598 -2.58 -8.70 -13.57
C SER A 598 -4.05 -8.75 -13.96
N VAL A 599 -4.97 -8.66 -12.99
CA VAL A 599 -6.41 -8.68 -13.18
C VAL A 599 -7.13 -7.57 -12.40
N GLU A 600 -6.39 -6.57 -11.92
CA GLU A 600 -6.92 -5.41 -11.22
C GLU A 600 -7.95 -4.65 -12.10
N GLY A 601 -9.13 -4.35 -11.56
CA GLY A 601 -10.18 -3.63 -12.29
C GLY A 601 -10.95 -4.48 -13.32
N MET A 602 -10.53 -5.71 -13.57
CA MET A 602 -11.22 -6.62 -14.49
C MET A 602 -12.50 -7.19 -13.87
N ARG A 603 -13.42 -7.60 -14.74
CA ARG A 603 -14.49 -8.54 -14.40
C ARG A 603 -13.88 -9.89 -14.06
N VAL A 604 -14.30 -10.48 -12.94
CA VAL A 604 -13.77 -11.73 -12.41
C VAL A 604 -14.86 -12.75 -12.11
N SER A 605 -14.50 -14.04 -12.20
CA SER A 605 -15.29 -15.18 -11.75
C SER A 605 -14.49 -15.97 -10.72
N VAL A 606 -14.90 -15.90 -9.45
CA VAL A 606 -14.21 -16.60 -8.36
C VAL A 606 -14.76 -18.00 -8.22
N THR A 607 -13.87 -19.00 -8.21
CA THR A 607 -14.18 -20.42 -8.01
C THR A 607 -13.18 -21.05 -7.03
N ALA A 608 -13.45 -22.30 -6.63
CA ALA A 608 -12.57 -23.05 -5.75
C ALA A 608 -12.24 -24.44 -6.33
N GLU A 609 -11.01 -24.90 -6.11
CA GLU A 609 -10.55 -26.25 -6.42
C GLU A 609 -10.41 -27.07 -5.12
N GLY A 610 -10.77 -28.36 -5.18
CA GLY A 610 -10.59 -29.31 -4.08
C GLY A 610 -11.67 -29.25 -2.98
N ALA A 611 -12.28 -28.09 -2.77
CA ALA A 611 -13.37 -27.85 -1.81
C ALA A 611 -14.33 -26.76 -2.34
N PRO A 612 -15.58 -26.68 -1.86
CA PRO A 612 -16.50 -25.60 -2.23
C PRO A 612 -15.99 -24.25 -1.69
N LEU A 613 -16.37 -23.16 -2.37
CA LEU A 613 -16.19 -21.82 -1.81
C LEU A 613 -16.95 -21.73 -0.49
N THR A 614 -16.27 -21.31 0.57
CA THR A 614 -16.80 -21.28 1.93
C THR A 614 -16.49 -19.93 2.55
N ILE A 615 -17.46 -19.36 3.25
CA ILE A 615 -17.27 -18.13 4.03
C ILE A 615 -16.43 -18.50 5.26
N ILE A 616 -15.32 -17.82 5.47
CA ILE A 616 -14.43 -18.08 6.62
C ILE A 616 -14.35 -16.93 7.61
N GLU A 617 -14.74 -15.73 7.21
CA GLU A 617 -14.70 -14.54 8.08
C GLU A 617 -15.86 -13.60 7.79
N ASN A 618 -16.46 -13.06 8.85
CA ASN A 618 -17.56 -12.10 8.80
C ASN A 618 -17.42 -10.98 9.85
N PHE A 619 -16.22 -10.78 10.42
CA PHE A 619 -15.97 -9.80 11.48
C PHE A 619 -16.28 -8.35 11.06
N ASN A 620 -15.93 -7.98 9.83
CA ASN A 620 -16.21 -6.65 9.29
C ASN A 620 -17.55 -6.59 8.52
N PHE A 621 -18.41 -7.61 8.65
CA PHE A 621 -19.65 -7.67 7.87
C PHE A 621 -20.62 -6.56 8.29
N ASP A 622 -20.86 -6.38 9.58
CA ASP A 622 -21.78 -5.36 10.10
C ASP A 622 -21.30 -3.93 9.83
N ARG A 623 -19.98 -3.73 9.90
CA ARG A 623 -19.36 -2.40 9.82
C ARG A 623 -19.07 -1.96 8.40
N PHE A 624 -18.63 -2.86 7.53
CA PHE A 624 -18.14 -2.53 6.18
C PHE A 624 -18.72 -3.42 5.08
N GLY A 625 -19.69 -4.29 5.38
CA GLY A 625 -20.27 -5.20 4.39
C GLY A 625 -19.26 -6.23 3.86
N GLN A 626 -18.23 -6.57 4.64
CA GLN A 626 -17.13 -7.43 4.21
C GLN A 626 -17.26 -8.88 4.71
N ILE A 627 -17.03 -9.84 3.82
CA ILE A 627 -16.81 -11.25 4.16
C ILE A 627 -15.57 -11.79 3.46
N THR A 628 -14.88 -12.76 4.06
CA THR A 628 -13.76 -13.45 3.41
C THR A 628 -14.18 -14.86 3.01
N VAL A 629 -13.80 -15.30 1.80
CA VAL A 629 -14.08 -16.64 1.29
C VAL A 629 -12.80 -17.42 1.00
N SER A 630 -12.86 -18.74 1.06
CA SER A 630 -11.77 -19.66 0.72
C SER A 630 -12.27 -20.96 0.09
N ALA A 631 -11.38 -21.74 -0.51
CA ALA A 631 -11.69 -23.13 -0.84
C ALA A 631 -11.69 -23.96 0.45
N GLY A 632 -12.89 -24.31 0.93
CA GLY A 632 -13.08 -24.98 2.23
C GLY A 632 -12.79 -24.08 3.43
N GLU A 633 -12.86 -24.63 4.63
CA GLU A 633 -12.62 -23.92 5.89
C GLU A 633 -11.11 -23.82 6.21
N GLN A 634 -10.72 -22.85 7.04
CA GLN A 634 -9.35 -22.71 7.52
C GLN A 634 -9.25 -22.99 9.01
N ILE A 635 -8.15 -23.64 9.40
CA ILE A 635 -7.85 -24.02 10.79
C ILE A 635 -6.60 -23.28 11.22
N GLN A 636 -6.59 -22.81 12.45
CA GLN A 636 -5.42 -22.21 13.06
C GLN A 636 -4.31 -23.27 13.21
N PRO A 637 -3.07 -23.04 12.75
CA PRO A 637 -2.05 -24.09 12.73
C PRO A 637 -1.72 -24.71 14.09
N THR A 638 -1.61 -23.90 15.15
CA THR A 638 -1.34 -24.38 16.53
C THR A 638 -2.55 -25.03 17.20
N GLN A 639 -3.68 -25.16 16.50
CA GLN A 639 -4.78 -26.03 16.91
C GLN A 639 -4.45 -27.51 16.65
N ILE A 640 -3.70 -27.82 15.58
CA ILE A 640 -3.45 -29.20 15.12
C ILE A 640 -1.96 -29.59 15.03
N PHE A 641 -1.04 -28.63 15.08
CA PHE A 641 0.40 -28.86 15.06
C PHE A 641 1.07 -28.35 16.34
N ASP A 642 1.95 -29.17 16.90
CA ASP A 642 2.75 -28.86 18.08
C ASP A 642 3.73 -27.71 17.79
N ALA A 643 3.56 -26.60 18.50
CA ALA A 643 4.31 -25.35 18.27
C ALA A 643 5.82 -25.50 18.50
N GLN A 644 6.25 -26.50 19.28
CA GLN A 644 7.63 -26.69 19.70
C GLN A 644 8.38 -27.65 18.75
N THR A 645 7.65 -28.53 18.07
CA THR A 645 8.24 -29.63 17.30
C THR A 645 7.84 -29.64 15.83
N GLN A 646 6.83 -28.87 15.41
CA GLN A 646 6.25 -28.90 14.05
C GLN A 646 6.18 -27.52 13.37
N ALA A 647 7.19 -26.68 13.59
CA ALA A 647 7.24 -25.33 13.00
C ALA A 647 7.11 -25.32 11.46
N ALA A 648 7.69 -26.32 10.77
CA ALA A 648 7.61 -26.38 9.30
C ALA A 648 6.19 -26.67 8.79
N GLU A 649 5.42 -27.48 9.51
CA GLU A 649 4.02 -27.75 9.23
C GLU A 649 3.13 -26.53 9.51
N ILE A 650 3.46 -25.77 10.56
CA ILE A 650 2.80 -24.50 10.89
C ILE A 650 3.02 -23.49 9.77
N ASP A 651 4.27 -23.22 9.39
CA ASP A 651 4.62 -22.29 8.30
C ASP A 651 3.92 -22.68 6.99
N ALA A 652 3.91 -23.97 6.67
CA ALA A 652 3.29 -24.49 5.46
C ALA A 652 1.76 -24.36 5.45
N LEU A 653 1.10 -24.44 6.61
CA LEU A 653 -0.34 -24.22 6.71
C LEU A 653 -0.67 -22.72 6.69
N MET A 654 0.12 -21.87 7.35
CA MET A 654 -0.03 -20.41 7.28
C MET A 654 0.07 -19.90 5.85
N ALA A 655 1.11 -20.32 5.11
CA ALA A 655 1.28 -19.94 3.70
C ALA A 655 0.11 -20.42 2.82
N ARG A 656 -0.45 -21.60 3.12
CA ARG A 656 -1.61 -22.13 2.41
C ARG A 656 -2.89 -21.35 2.72
N ASN A 657 -3.12 -21.00 3.99
CA ASN A 657 -4.25 -20.20 4.42
C ASN A 657 -4.21 -18.81 3.76
N ALA A 658 -3.03 -18.18 3.69
CA ALA A 658 -2.83 -16.90 3.02
C ALA A 658 -3.10 -16.97 1.51
N ALA A 659 -2.63 -18.02 0.82
CA ALA A 659 -2.89 -18.21 -0.61
C ALA A 659 -4.33 -18.67 -0.93
N ASN A 660 -5.09 -19.11 0.08
CA ASN A 660 -6.43 -19.67 -0.06
C ASN A 660 -7.50 -18.75 0.53
N ARG A 661 -7.47 -17.45 0.25
CA ARG A 661 -8.56 -16.56 0.68
C ARG A 661 -8.68 -15.34 -0.21
N LEU A 662 -9.88 -14.78 -0.27
CA LEU A 662 -10.18 -13.54 -0.99
C LEU A 662 -11.29 -12.76 -0.27
N LEU A 663 -11.12 -11.45 -0.16
CA LEU A 663 -12.11 -10.55 0.44
C LEU A 663 -13.23 -10.25 -0.56
N ILE A 664 -14.47 -10.28 -0.07
CA ILE A 664 -15.68 -9.90 -0.80
C ILE A 664 -16.30 -8.71 -0.05
N GLU A 665 -16.71 -7.67 -0.77
CA GLU A 665 -17.29 -6.45 -0.19
C GLU A 665 -18.53 -5.97 -0.97
N ASP A 666 -19.30 -5.03 -0.40
CA ASP A 666 -20.55 -4.54 -1.00
C ASP A 666 -20.37 -3.39 -2.01
N GLY A 667 -19.16 -2.84 -2.16
CA GLY A 667 -18.90 -1.67 -3.00
C GLY A 667 -19.40 -0.36 -2.40
N VAL A 668 -19.74 -0.32 -1.11
CA VAL A 668 -20.26 0.84 -0.39
C VAL A 668 -19.22 1.33 0.62
N GLY A 669 -18.60 2.48 0.35
CA GLY A 669 -17.56 3.05 1.23
C GLY A 669 -18.03 3.63 2.58
N GLY A 670 -19.27 3.37 3.00
CA GLY A 670 -19.85 3.82 4.27
C GLY A 670 -19.58 2.83 5.41
N GLN A 671 -19.70 3.29 6.67
CA GLN A 671 -19.73 2.39 7.82
C GLN A 671 -21.17 2.14 8.29
N ASN A 672 -21.38 0.95 8.84
CA ASN A 672 -22.64 0.50 9.44
C ASN A 672 -23.82 0.51 8.44
N PRO A 673 -23.70 -0.20 7.29
CA PRO A 673 -24.78 -0.33 6.33
C PRO A 673 -26.06 -0.89 6.98
N ASP A 674 -27.20 -0.36 6.55
CA ASP A 674 -28.55 -0.85 6.94
C ASP A 674 -29.08 -1.89 5.95
N SER A 675 -28.33 -2.19 4.88
CA SER A 675 -28.66 -3.17 3.84
C SER A 675 -27.40 -3.71 3.16
N PHE A 676 -27.42 -5.00 2.82
CA PHE A 676 -26.34 -5.73 2.16
C PHE A 676 -26.79 -6.24 0.79
N GLY A 677 -26.56 -5.44 -0.26
CA GLY A 677 -27.11 -5.71 -1.60
C GLY A 677 -26.64 -7.01 -2.28
N TYR A 678 -25.55 -7.60 -1.81
CA TYR A 678 -25.00 -8.85 -2.33
C TYR A 678 -25.45 -10.10 -1.55
N ILE A 679 -26.19 -9.94 -0.45
CA ILE A 679 -26.76 -11.04 0.33
C ILE A 679 -28.25 -11.14 0.04
N ALA A 680 -28.66 -12.19 -0.68
CA ALA A 680 -30.06 -12.42 -0.99
C ALA A 680 -30.87 -12.76 0.27
N ASN A 681 -32.09 -12.24 0.35
CA ASN A 681 -33.08 -12.64 1.36
C ASN A 681 -34.34 -13.14 0.67
N ASP A 682 -34.61 -14.44 0.74
CA ASP A 682 -35.85 -15.07 0.27
C ASP A 682 -36.66 -15.67 1.43
N THR A 683 -36.31 -15.29 2.66
CA THR A 683 -36.96 -15.80 3.88
C THR A 683 -38.35 -15.19 4.07
N ALA A 684 -39.13 -15.74 5.00
CA ALA A 684 -40.44 -15.19 5.33
C ALA A 684 -40.38 -13.83 6.04
N GLY A 685 -39.20 -13.43 6.52
CA GLY A 685 -38.93 -12.18 7.21
C GLY A 685 -38.54 -11.01 6.29
N ASP A 686 -38.29 -11.26 5.01
CA ASP A 686 -37.95 -10.25 3.99
C ASP A 686 -39.02 -9.13 3.91
N ASP A 687 -38.59 -7.87 3.95
CA ASP A 687 -39.47 -6.70 3.84
C ASP A 687 -39.95 -6.43 2.39
N GLY A 688 -39.41 -7.20 1.44
CA GLY A 688 -39.75 -7.20 0.02
C GLY A 688 -38.72 -6.49 -0.87
N ASP A 689 -37.58 -6.09 -0.32
CA ASP A 689 -36.41 -5.62 -1.07
C ASP A 689 -35.56 -6.78 -1.66
N GLY A 690 -35.72 -8.00 -1.13
CA GLY A 690 -35.07 -9.22 -1.59
C GLY A 690 -33.61 -9.37 -1.18
N VAL A 691 -33.12 -8.55 -0.26
CA VAL A 691 -31.75 -8.58 0.28
C VAL A 691 -31.77 -8.52 1.80
N LEU A 692 -30.65 -8.82 2.46
CA LEU A 692 -30.58 -8.65 3.91
C LEU A 692 -30.59 -7.16 4.28
N SER A 693 -31.56 -6.73 5.07
CA SER A 693 -31.67 -5.34 5.54
C SER A 693 -32.20 -5.22 6.98
N ALA A 694 -32.01 -4.06 7.60
CA ALA A 694 -32.48 -3.78 8.96
C ALA A 694 -34.02 -3.73 9.06
N GLY A 695 -34.73 -3.72 7.92
CA GLY A 695 -36.18 -3.82 7.84
C GLY A 695 -36.72 -5.23 8.04
N ASP A 696 -35.87 -6.25 7.92
CA ASP A 696 -36.24 -7.66 7.96
C ASP A 696 -36.66 -8.13 9.36
N ASP A 697 -37.67 -9.02 9.41
CA ASP A 697 -38.01 -9.76 10.63
C ASP A 697 -37.19 -11.05 10.70
N LEU A 698 -35.97 -10.93 11.23
CA LEU A 698 -35.02 -12.06 11.34
C LEU A 698 -35.54 -13.22 12.20
N SER A 699 -36.59 -13.03 12.99
CA SER A 699 -37.23 -14.11 13.77
C SER A 699 -38.03 -15.09 12.89
N LEU A 700 -38.33 -14.72 11.64
CA LEU A 700 -39.03 -15.54 10.65
C LEU A 700 -38.09 -16.19 9.62
N GLY A 701 -36.78 -16.05 9.82
CA GLY A 701 -35.73 -16.56 8.97
C GLY A 701 -34.60 -15.53 8.86
N ASN A 702 -33.36 -16.00 8.96
CA ASN A 702 -32.19 -15.12 8.99
C ASN A 702 -31.18 -15.55 7.91
N PRO A 703 -31.02 -14.77 6.83
CA PRO A 703 -30.10 -15.06 5.74
C PRO A 703 -28.65 -14.60 6.02
N ALA A 704 -28.37 -14.03 7.20
CA ALA A 704 -27.04 -13.52 7.52
C ALA A 704 -25.95 -14.59 7.27
N PRO A 705 -24.83 -14.21 6.61
CA PRO A 705 -23.77 -15.13 6.24
C PRO A 705 -22.99 -15.59 7.47
N ARG A 706 -22.97 -16.90 7.70
CA ARG A 706 -22.19 -17.53 8.76
C ARG A 706 -20.87 -18.08 8.23
N ILE A 707 -19.88 -18.09 9.10
CA ILE A 707 -18.62 -18.79 8.84
C ILE A 707 -18.91 -20.28 8.71
N GLY A 708 -18.52 -20.89 7.59
CA GLY A 708 -18.84 -22.28 7.22
C GLY A 708 -19.93 -22.42 6.15
N ALA A 709 -20.67 -21.35 5.86
CA ALA A 709 -21.64 -21.36 4.77
C ALA A 709 -20.93 -21.51 3.40
N GLN A 710 -21.47 -22.37 2.55
CA GLN A 710 -20.92 -22.65 1.22
C GLN A 710 -21.61 -21.79 0.16
N ILE A 711 -20.88 -21.47 -0.91
CA ILE A 711 -21.37 -20.74 -2.07
C ILE A 711 -21.42 -21.71 -3.26
N ASP A 712 -22.62 -21.96 -3.78
CA ASP A 712 -22.92 -23.01 -4.76
C ASP A 712 -22.56 -22.65 -6.21
N ALA A 713 -22.27 -21.37 -6.47
CA ALA A 713 -21.99 -20.83 -7.79
C ALA A 713 -20.75 -19.93 -7.75
N PRO A 714 -20.07 -19.72 -8.91
CA PRO A 714 -19.00 -18.75 -8.99
C PRO A 714 -19.43 -17.35 -8.52
N ILE A 715 -18.55 -16.64 -7.83
CA ILE A 715 -18.79 -15.24 -7.45
C ILE A 715 -18.39 -14.37 -8.65
N GLU A 716 -19.39 -13.76 -9.28
CA GLU A 716 -19.18 -12.86 -10.42
C GLU A 716 -19.07 -11.42 -9.94
N GLY A 717 -17.95 -10.76 -10.22
CA GLY A 717 -17.66 -9.43 -9.69
C GLY A 717 -16.67 -8.64 -10.53
N VAL A 718 -16.16 -7.56 -9.94
CA VAL A 718 -14.95 -6.87 -10.41
C VAL A 718 -13.90 -6.89 -9.30
N LEU A 719 -12.62 -7.01 -9.68
CA LEU A 719 -11.53 -6.93 -8.71
C LEU A 719 -11.16 -5.47 -8.46
N ALA A 720 -11.08 -5.08 -7.20
CA ALA A 720 -10.67 -3.77 -6.75
C ALA A 720 -9.51 -3.91 -5.75
N TYR A 721 -8.82 -2.82 -5.48
CA TYR A 721 -7.81 -2.73 -4.43
C TYR A 721 -8.15 -1.58 -3.47
N ALA A 722 -8.20 -1.88 -2.18
CA ALA A 722 -8.43 -0.86 -1.15
C ALA A 722 -7.85 -1.30 0.19
N PHE A 723 -7.42 -0.33 1.01
CA PHE A 723 -6.90 -0.56 2.36
C PHE A 723 -5.78 -1.62 2.46
N GLY A 724 -5.00 -1.80 1.39
CA GLY A 724 -3.89 -2.75 1.34
C GLY A 724 -4.28 -4.18 0.97
N ALA A 725 -5.49 -4.42 0.45
CA ALA A 725 -5.95 -5.73 0.04
C ALA A 725 -6.76 -5.69 -1.27
N TYR A 726 -6.63 -6.75 -2.07
CA TYR A 726 -7.52 -7.00 -3.19
C TYR A 726 -8.86 -7.53 -2.69
N GLN A 727 -9.94 -7.01 -3.27
CA GLN A 727 -11.30 -7.34 -2.90
C GLN A 727 -12.20 -7.44 -4.14
N VAL A 728 -13.17 -8.35 -4.09
CA VAL A 728 -14.15 -8.50 -5.15
C VAL A 728 -15.44 -7.78 -4.75
N ILE A 729 -15.92 -6.91 -5.64
CA ILE A 729 -17.25 -6.31 -5.56
C ILE A 729 -18.20 -7.18 -6.40
N PRO A 730 -19.13 -7.93 -5.81
CA PRO A 730 -20.09 -8.73 -6.56
C PRO A 730 -20.98 -7.85 -7.44
N THR A 731 -21.22 -8.30 -8.66
CA THR A 731 -22.15 -7.64 -9.60
C THR A 731 -23.60 -8.11 -9.42
N GLY A 732 -23.84 -9.02 -8.47
CA GLY A 732 -25.15 -9.56 -8.10
C GLY A 732 -25.11 -10.21 -6.72
N THR A 733 -26.19 -10.92 -6.36
CA THR A 733 -26.25 -11.62 -5.08
C THR A 733 -25.46 -12.93 -5.08
N LEU A 734 -24.91 -13.29 -3.93
CA LEU A 734 -24.22 -14.56 -3.73
C LEU A 734 -25.20 -15.72 -3.63
N SER A 735 -24.84 -16.86 -4.22
CA SER A 735 -25.60 -18.11 -4.12
C SER A 735 -25.19 -18.91 -2.88
N ILE A 736 -25.43 -18.35 -1.69
CA ILE A 736 -25.15 -19.03 -0.41
C ILE A 736 -26.13 -20.20 -0.24
N ASP A 737 -25.61 -21.41 -0.02
CA ASP A 737 -26.43 -22.59 0.24
C ASP A 737 -27.13 -22.45 1.61
N PRO A 738 -28.48 -22.36 1.65
CA PRO A 738 -29.21 -22.22 2.90
C PRO A 738 -29.00 -23.38 3.87
N ALA A 739 -28.71 -24.59 3.37
CA ALA A 739 -28.51 -25.77 4.22
C ALA A 739 -27.18 -25.69 4.98
N THR A 740 -26.09 -25.29 4.32
CA THR A 740 -24.79 -25.11 4.98
C THR A 740 -24.76 -23.84 5.81
N ASN A 741 -25.44 -22.76 5.39
CA ASN A 741 -25.55 -21.55 6.21
C ASN A 741 -26.34 -21.81 7.51
N ALA A 742 -27.43 -22.57 7.46
CA ALA A 742 -28.15 -22.95 8.68
C ALA A 742 -27.39 -24.00 9.51
N GLY A 743 -26.64 -24.90 8.86
CA GLY A 743 -25.87 -25.97 9.51
C GLY A 743 -24.49 -25.54 10.02
N ALA A 744 -24.03 -24.33 9.72
CA ALA A 744 -22.78 -23.76 10.23
C ALA A 744 -22.81 -23.48 11.74
N ARG A 745 -24.01 -23.48 12.34
CA ARG A 745 -24.23 -23.33 13.76
C ARG A 745 -25.17 -24.42 14.28
N ASP A 746 -25.16 -24.64 15.58
CA ASP A 746 -26.08 -25.56 16.22
C ASP A 746 -27.46 -24.93 16.43
N ALA A 747 -28.51 -25.75 16.35
CA ALA A 747 -29.88 -25.30 16.57
C ALA A 747 -30.28 -25.35 18.04
N ASP A 748 -29.77 -26.35 18.77
CA ASP A 748 -30.10 -26.65 20.16
C ASP A 748 -28.79 -26.96 20.91
N ALA A 749 -28.77 -26.77 22.23
CA ALA A 749 -27.61 -27.17 23.05
C ALA A 749 -27.30 -28.68 22.93
N PRO A 750 -26.02 -29.07 22.82
CA PRO A 750 -25.65 -30.47 22.61
C PRO A 750 -25.90 -31.34 23.85
N ASP A 751 -26.41 -32.57 23.64
CA ASP A 751 -26.57 -33.56 24.69
C ASP A 751 -25.24 -34.29 24.97
N VAL A 752 -24.58 -33.89 26.06
CA VAL A 752 -23.31 -34.46 26.52
C VAL A 752 -23.50 -35.64 27.50
N GLY A 753 -24.75 -36.04 27.76
CA GLY A 753 -25.12 -37.10 28.69
C GLY A 753 -24.72 -36.82 30.15
N GLY A 754 -24.74 -37.87 30.97
CA GLY A 754 -24.38 -37.79 32.39
C GLY A 754 -25.55 -37.49 33.32
N ASP A 755 -25.26 -37.43 34.61
CA ASP A 755 -26.21 -37.02 35.65
C ASP A 755 -26.05 -35.52 36.01
N LEU A 756 -24.91 -34.93 35.64
CA LEU A 756 -24.60 -33.51 35.77
C LEU A 756 -24.03 -32.98 34.46
N THR A 757 -24.33 -31.71 34.15
CA THR A 757 -23.68 -30.95 33.08
C THR A 757 -22.91 -29.79 33.67
N VAL A 758 -21.62 -29.68 33.33
CA VAL A 758 -20.78 -28.50 33.62
C VAL A 758 -20.52 -27.78 32.31
N ALA A 759 -20.59 -26.45 32.32
CA ALA A 759 -20.30 -25.65 31.13
C ALA A 759 -19.30 -24.53 31.40
N SER A 760 -18.60 -24.11 30.35
CA SER A 760 -17.80 -22.87 30.31
C SER A 760 -18.40 -21.91 29.31
N PHE A 761 -18.49 -20.63 29.66
CA PHE A 761 -19.02 -19.62 28.76
C PHE A 761 -18.39 -18.24 29.01
N ASN A 762 -17.67 -17.74 28.01
CA ASN A 762 -17.21 -16.36 27.97
C ASN A 762 -18.40 -15.44 27.61
N ALA A 763 -18.63 -14.41 28.43
CA ALA A 763 -19.80 -13.55 28.33
C ALA A 763 -19.59 -12.26 27.50
N LEU A 764 -18.42 -12.12 26.85
CA LEU A 764 -18.03 -10.96 26.02
C LEU A 764 -18.23 -9.62 26.76
N ASN A 765 -17.39 -9.36 27.75
CA ASN A 765 -17.44 -8.18 28.61
C ASN A 765 -18.85 -7.84 29.13
N TYR A 766 -19.49 -8.74 29.89
CA TYR A 766 -20.75 -8.44 30.55
C TYR A 766 -20.56 -7.46 31.71
N PHE A 767 -20.73 -6.18 31.41
CA PHE A 767 -20.59 -5.07 32.35
C PHE A 767 -21.94 -4.43 32.64
N THR A 768 -22.24 -4.30 33.92
CA THR A 768 -23.36 -3.50 34.42
C THR A 768 -23.00 -2.01 34.50
N THR A 769 -21.71 -1.68 34.56
CA THR A 769 -21.22 -0.30 34.42
C THR A 769 -21.14 0.10 32.95
N LEU A 770 -22.04 1.00 32.55
CA LEU A 770 -22.20 1.41 31.15
C LEU A 770 -21.05 2.28 30.63
N GLY A 771 -20.67 2.07 29.36
CA GLY A 771 -19.70 2.91 28.66
C GLY A 771 -18.24 2.69 29.06
N GLU A 772 -17.95 1.61 29.78
CA GLU A 772 -16.59 1.15 30.07
C GLU A 772 -16.11 0.14 29.03
N ARG A 773 -16.08 -1.17 29.36
CA ARG A 773 -15.62 -2.23 28.44
C ARG A 773 -16.75 -3.04 27.79
N GLY A 774 -17.94 -3.07 28.38
CA GLY A 774 -19.11 -3.80 27.86
C GLY A 774 -20.13 -2.89 27.18
N ALA A 775 -21.41 -3.12 27.49
CA ALA A 775 -22.54 -2.34 26.99
C ALA A 775 -22.35 -0.81 27.14
N ALA A 776 -22.60 -0.06 26.06
CA ALA A 776 -22.48 1.39 26.07
C ALA A 776 -23.74 2.08 26.61
N THR A 777 -24.91 1.47 26.40
CA THR A 777 -26.21 1.99 26.82
C THR A 777 -27.02 0.96 27.61
N GLU A 778 -28.05 1.40 28.34
CA GLU A 778 -29.01 0.50 28.99
C GLU A 778 -29.70 -0.45 27.99
N GLY A 779 -29.89 0.01 26.74
CA GLY A 779 -30.46 -0.81 25.68
C GLY A 779 -29.54 -1.97 25.29
N ASP A 780 -28.25 -1.68 25.12
CA ASP A 780 -27.24 -2.70 24.78
C ASP A 780 -27.09 -3.71 25.92
N LEU A 781 -27.08 -3.24 27.18
CA LEU A 781 -27.02 -4.11 28.35
C LEU A 781 -28.24 -5.03 28.42
N ALA A 782 -29.44 -4.50 28.14
CA ALA A 782 -30.66 -5.30 28.10
C ALA A 782 -30.62 -6.36 26.99
N ARG A 783 -30.08 -6.03 25.81
CA ARG A 783 -29.89 -6.99 24.70
C ARG A 783 -28.88 -8.07 25.05
N GLN A 784 -27.72 -7.70 25.62
CA GLN A 784 -26.68 -8.63 26.06
C GLN A 784 -27.22 -9.58 27.13
N THR A 785 -27.87 -9.02 28.16
CA THR A 785 -28.50 -9.81 29.25
C THR A 785 -29.52 -10.80 28.68
N THR A 786 -30.33 -10.37 27.71
CA THR A 786 -31.37 -11.22 27.11
C THR A 786 -30.74 -12.42 26.40
N LYS A 787 -29.72 -12.21 25.57
CA LYS A 787 -29.05 -13.31 24.85
C LYS A 787 -28.31 -14.26 25.79
N LEU A 788 -27.54 -13.73 26.74
CA LEU A 788 -26.86 -14.56 27.74
C LEU A 788 -27.85 -15.38 28.57
N VAL A 789 -28.99 -14.80 28.97
CA VAL A 789 -30.04 -15.53 29.68
C VAL A 789 -30.68 -16.60 28.79
N ASN A 790 -30.95 -16.32 27.51
CA ASN A 790 -31.47 -17.33 26.58
C ASN A 790 -30.49 -18.51 26.46
N ALA A 791 -29.20 -18.24 26.25
CA ALA A 791 -28.16 -19.27 26.16
C ALA A 791 -28.05 -20.08 27.46
N LEU A 792 -28.03 -19.44 28.64
CA LEU A 792 -27.95 -20.13 29.93
C LEU A 792 -29.20 -20.98 30.24
N VAL A 793 -30.39 -20.53 29.83
CA VAL A 793 -31.63 -21.31 30.00
C VAL A 793 -31.62 -22.54 29.10
N GLU A 794 -31.14 -22.41 27.87
CA GLU A 794 -31.16 -23.51 26.88
C GLU A 794 -30.05 -24.54 27.11
N MET A 795 -28.85 -24.07 27.49
CA MET A 795 -27.73 -24.91 27.91
C MET A 795 -28.10 -25.78 29.13
N ASP A 796 -28.94 -25.26 30.03
CA ASP A 796 -29.44 -25.92 31.23
C ASP A 796 -28.33 -26.63 32.04
N ALA A 797 -27.12 -26.06 32.08
CA ALA A 797 -25.99 -26.66 32.78
C ALA A 797 -26.12 -26.48 34.30
N ASP A 798 -25.72 -27.49 35.07
CA ASP A 798 -25.84 -27.53 36.53
C ASP A 798 -24.77 -26.68 37.22
N ILE A 799 -23.59 -26.57 36.61
CA ILE A 799 -22.50 -25.67 37.02
C ILE A 799 -22.01 -24.93 35.76
N VAL A 800 -21.86 -23.61 35.83
CA VAL A 800 -21.36 -22.80 34.71
C VAL A 800 -20.19 -21.92 35.17
N GLY A 801 -19.03 -22.11 34.53
CA GLY A 801 -17.90 -21.19 34.60
C GLY A 801 -18.12 -20.02 33.65
N LEU A 802 -18.16 -18.81 34.20
CA LEU A 802 -18.32 -17.59 33.43
C LEU A 802 -16.98 -16.86 33.33
N GLN A 803 -16.64 -16.41 32.12
CA GLN A 803 -15.51 -15.52 31.86
C GLN A 803 -16.03 -14.18 31.32
N GLU A 804 -15.18 -13.16 31.37
CA GLU A 804 -15.51 -11.81 30.90
C GLU A 804 -16.71 -11.14 31.61
N VAL A 805 -16.78 -11.30 32.92
CA VAL A 805 -17.75 -10.58 33.74
C VAL A 805 -17.08 -9.40 34.44
N GLU A 806 -17.76 -8.27 34.57
CA GLU A 806 -17.25 -7.12 35.32
C GLU A 806 -16.87 -7.51 36.76
N ASN A 807 -15.67 -7.13 37.17
CA ASN A 807 -15.13 -7.34 38.50
C ASN A 807 -15.59 -6.23 39.46
N ASN A 808 -16.88 -6.25 39.83
CA ASN A 808 -17.46 -5.33 40.82
C ASN A 808 -17.96 -6.05 42.08
N GLY A 809 -17.45 -7.27 42.31
CA GLY A 809 -17.75 -8.14 43.45
C GLY A 809 -18.60 -9.35 43.08
N PHE A 810 -19.01 -10.12 44.09
CA PHE A 810 -19.84 -11.33 43.95
C PHE A 810 -21.18 -11.23 44.71
N GLY A 811 -21.41 -10.13 45.42
CA GLY A 811 -22.63 -9.88 46.18
C GLY A 811 -23.84 -9.41 45.35
N GLU A 812 -24.94 -9.11 46.06
CA GLU A 812 -26.16 -8.53 45.48
C GLU A 812 -25.86 -7.15 44.86
N GLY A 813 -26.00 -7.03 43.54
CA GLY A 813 -25.68 -5.81 42.77
C GLY A 813 -24.40 -5.88 41.95
N SER A 814 -23.63 -6.97 42.05
CA SER A 814 -22.55 -7.28 41.10
C SER A 814 -23.09 -7.65 39.72
N ALA A 815 -22.24 -7.62 38.69
CA ALA A 815 -22.62 -8.03 37.34
C ALA A 815 -23.05 -9.50 37.28
N ILE A 816 -22.26 -10.42 37.86
CA ILE A 816 -22.64 -11.84 37.94
C ILE A 816 -23.95 -12.05 38.72
N GLY A 817 -24.15 -11.30 39.81
CA GLY A 817 -25.39 -11.31 40.58
C GLY A 817 -26.60 -10.81 39.78
N ALA A 818 -26.42 -9.76 38.97
CA ALA A 818 -27.46 -9.23 38.10
C ALA A 818 -27.85 -10.23 36.99
N LEU A 819 -26.86 -10.91 36.39
CA LEU A 819 -27.10 -11.96 35.40
C LEU A 819 -27.89 -13.14 36.00
N VAL A 820 -27.50 -13.63 37.20
CA VAL A 820 -28.22 -14.70 37.90
C VAL A 820 -29.63 -14.26 38.30
N ALA A 821 -29.82 -13.01 38.72
CA ALA A 821 -31.15 -12.47 39.00
C ALA A 821 -32.05 -12.47 37.76
N ALA A 822 -31.52 -12.07 36.60
CA ALA A 822 -32.24 -12.09 35.33
C ALA A 822 -32.56 -13.53 34.88
N LEU A 823 -31.61 -14.46 35.02
CA LEU A 823 -31.79 -15.88 34.73
C LEU A 823 -32.90 -16.50 35.60
N ASN A 824 -32.83 -16.31 36.91
CA ASN A 824 -33.86 -16.81 37.84
C ASN A 824 -35.23 -16.17 37.59
N ALA A 825 -35.28 -14.88 37.24
CA ALA A 825 -36.52 -14.22 36.85
C ALA A 825 -37.12 -14.85 35.57
N ARG A 826 -36.29 -15.21 34.59
CA ARG A 826 -36.70 -15.89 33.35
C ARG A 826 -37.22 -17.31 33.59
N LEU A 827 -36.65 -18.02 34.58
CA LEU A 827 -37.08 -19.36 35.02
C LEU A 827 -38.30 -19.32 35.97
N GLY A 828 -38.58 -18.18 36.59
CA GLY A 828 -39.70 -17.98 37.50
C GLY A 828 -39.48 -18.52 38.93
N ALA A 829 -38.25 -18.88 39.28
CA ALA A 829 -37.83 -19.38 40.59
C ALA A 829 -36.34 -19.09 40.83
N GLU A 830 -35.92 -19.11 42.10
CA GLU A 830 -34.49 -19.07 42.48
C GLU A 830 -33.87 -20.45 42.22
N VAL A 831 -33.34 -20.65 41.02
CA VAL A 831 -32.76 -21.93 40.57
C VAL A 831 -31.24 -21.89 40.70
N TYR A 832 -30.61 -20.82 40.21
CA TYR A 832 -29.17 -20.62 40.20
C TYR A 832 -28.70 -19.75 41.37
N ALA A 833 -27.52 -20.06 41.90
CA ALA A 833 -26.78 -19.24 42.85
C ALA A 833 -25.38 -18.90 42.32
N VAL A 834 -24.84 -17.77 42.77
CA VAL A 834 -23.44 -17.36 42.53
C VAL A 834 -22.53 -18.04 43.54
N VAL A 835 -21.36 -18.49 43.10
CA VAL A 835 -20.25 -18.88 43.98
C VAL A 835 -19.48 -17.62 44.38
N ASP A 836 -19.47 -17.32 45.68
CA ASP A 836 -18.68 -16.21 46.25
C ASP A 836 -17.39 -16.75 46.89
N PRO A 837 -16.21 -16.46 46.33
CA PRO A 837 -14.93 -16.93 46.87
C PRO A 837 -14.32 -16.00 47.92
N THR A 838 -14.91 -14.84 48.27
CA THR A 838 -14.24 -13.80 49.09
C THR A 838 -14.75 -13.68 50.52
N ASP A 839 -15.71 -14.52 50.94
CA ASP A 839 -16.46 -14.47 52.21
C ASP A 839 -17.27 -13.18 52.46
N ASP A 840 -16.94 -12.07 51.77
CA ASP A 840 -17.53 -10.74 51.94
C ASP A 840 -18.19 -10.17 50.68
N GLY A 841 -18.22 -10.93 49.58
CA GLY A 841 -18.76 -10.53 48.28
C GLY A 841 -17.96 -9.45 47.54
N GLY A 842 -16.73 -9.19 47.96
CA GLY A 842 -15.80 -8.22 47.38
C GLY A 842 -15.18 -8.66 46.04
N MET A 843 -14.38 -7.78 45.45
CA MET A 843 -13.67 -8.03 44.18
C MET A 843 -12.48 -8.97 44.38
N ILE A 844 -12.08 -9.68 43.32
CA ILE A 844 -10.86 -10.51 43.30
C ILE A 844 -9.85 -9.96 42.30
N GLY A 845 -8.57 -9.89 42.68
CA GLY A 845 -7.54 -9.31 41.83
C GLY A 845 -7.73 -7.83 41.51
N THR A 846 -7.13 -7.37 40.42
CA THR A 846 -7.05 -5.94 40.06
C THR A 846 -7.60 -5.61 38.67
N ASP A 847 -7.90 -6.60 37.83
CA ASP A 847 -8.47 -6.37 36.50
C ASP A 847 -9.95 -5.98 36.61
N ALA A 848 -10.44 -5.15 35.68
CA ALA A 848 -11.85 -4.79 35.60
C ALA A 848 -12.74 -5.98 35.17
N ILE A 849 -12.13 -7.03 34.65
CA ILE A 849 -12.76 -8.27 34.21
C ILE A 849 -12.36 -9.40 35.16
N THR A 850 -13.32 -10.25 35.56
CA THR A 850 -13.10 -11.43 36.39
C THR A 850 -13.69 -12.70 35.76
N THR A 851 -13.35 -13.84 36.37
CA THR A 851 -14.05 -15.12 36.20
C THR A 851 -15.08 -15.30 37.31
N GLY A 852 -16.02 -16.23 37.12
CA GLY A 852 -17.01 -16.61 38.11
C GLY A 852 -17.55 -18.03 37.92
N LEU A 853 -18.32 -18.50 38.90
CA LEU A 853 -19.06 -19.76 38.85
C LEU A 853 -20.51 -19.52 39.30
N ILE A 854 -21.46 -20.12 38.60
CA ILE A 854 -22.87 -20.22 39.02
C ILE A 854 -23.30 -21.69 39.02
N TYR A 855 -24.28 -22.04 39.85
CA TYR A 855 -24.72 -23.44 39.95
C TYR A 855 -26.21 -23.55 40.31
N LYS A 856 -26.84 -24.65 39.88
CA LYS A 856 -28.21 -25.01 40.27
C LYS A 856 -28.22 -25.59 41.68
N MET A 857 -28.94 -24.93 42.57
CA MET A 857 -28.99 -25.31 44.00
C MET A 857 -29.68 -26.67 44.26
N ASP A 858 -30.52 -27.12 43.34
CA ASP A 858 -31.22 -28.41 43.45
C ASP A 858 -30.43 -29.58 42.83
N ALA A 859 -29.39 -29.30 42.03
CA ALA A 859 -28.56 -30.32 41.37
C ALA A 859 -27.32 -30.66 42.20
N VAL A 860 -26.65 -29.64 42.75
CA VAL A 860 -25.42 -29.77 43.53
C VAL A 860 -25.43 -28.89 44.77
N SER A 861 -24.67 -29.30 45.78
CA SER A 861 -24.36 -28.49 46.96
C SER A 861 -22.94 -27.95 46.90
N LEU A 862 -22.75 -26.63 47.07
CA LEU A 862 -21.43 -26.02 47.20
C LEU A 862 -20.81 -26.39 48.56
N ILE A 863 -19.67 -27.09 48.55
CA ILE A 863 -18.90 -27.49 49.74
C ILE A 863 -18.03 -26.33 50.22
N ALA A 864 -17.24 -25.77 49.30
CA ALA A 864 -16.27 -24.73 49.55
C ALA A 864 -15.94 -24.00 48.25
N ALA A 865 -15.45 -22.76 48.35
CA ALA A 865 -14.95 -21.98 47.23
C ALA A 865 -13.72 -21.20 47.65
N ASP A 866 -12.84 -20.90 46.69
CA ASP A 866 -11.65 -20.07 46.88
C ASP A 866 -11.27 -19.44 45.52
N THR A 867 -10.30 -18.53 45.53
CA THR A 867 -9.73 -17.94 44.33
C THR A 867 -8.23 -18.13 44.25
N PHE A 868 -7.71 -18.28 43.03
CA PHE A 868 -6.29 -18.34 42.78
C PHE A 868 -5.82 -17.14 41.96
N ALA A 869 -5.04 -16.27 42.59
CA ALA A 869 -4.34 -15.19 41.91
C ALA A 869 -2.99 -15.69 41.38
N PHE A 870 -2.77 -15.45 40.09
CA PHE A 870 -1.51 -15.79 39.41
C PHE A 870 -0.43 -14.76 39.72
N ASP A 871 0.78 -15.23 40.04
CA ASP A 871 1.96 -14.38 40.19
C ASP A 871 2.91 -14.63 39.02
N VAL A 872 2.79 -13.81 37.97
CA VAL A 872 3.63 -13.91 36.78
C VAL A 872 4.57 -12.71 36.80
N ALA A 873 5.84 -12.97 37.13
CA ALA A 873 6.89 -11.95 37.22
C ALA A 873 6.53 -10.76 38.15
N ASP A 874 6.01 -11.05 39.36
CA ASP A 874 5.60 -10.05 40.37
C ASP A 874 4.44 -9.13 39.89
N ARG A 875 3.69 -9.53 38.85
CA ARG A 875 2.52 -8.83 38.30
C ARG A 875 1.31 -9.77 38.17
N GLN A 876 0.11 -9.24 38.36
CA GLN A 876 -1.13 -9.97 38.09
C GLN A 876 -1.57 -9.77 36.64
N LEU A 877 -1.00 -10.56 35.73
CA LEU A 877 -1.30 -10.49 34.28
C LEU A 877 -2.47 -11.38 33.86
N ASN A 878 -2.75 -12.43 34.62
CA ASN A 878 -3.88 -13.32 34.40
C ASN A 878 -4.97 -13.01 35.43
N ARG A 879 -6.23 -13.10 35.01
CA ARG A 879 -7.37 -12.86 35.89
C ARG A 879 -7.46 -14.00 36.89
N PRO A 880 -7.72 -13.73 38.19
CA PRO A 880 -7.82 -14.79 39.18
C PRO A 880 -8.83 -15.87 38.76
N ALA A 881 -8.47 -17.12 39.02
CA ALA A 881 -9.38 -18.25 38.84
C ALA A 881 -10.38 -18.30 40.00
N VAL A 882 -11.66 -18.56 39.72
CA VAL A 882 -12.66 -18.88 40.75
C VAL A 882 -12.84 -20.38 40.78
N VAL A 883 -12.70 -20.98 41.96
CA VAL A 883 -12.72 -22.44 42.14
C VAL A 883 -13.78 -22.82 43.16
N GLY A 884 -14.64 -23.77 42.80
CA GLY A 884 -15.71 -24.28 43.66
C GLY A 884 -15.70 -25.80 43.73
N ALA A 885 -15.92 -26.36 44.91
CA ALA A 885 -16.14 -27.79 45.13
C ALA A 885 -17.62 -28.07 45.30
N PHE A 886 -18.14 -29.04 44.54
CA PHE A 886 -19.56 -29.36 44.49
C PHE A 886 -19.80 -30.83 44.79
N GLU A 887 -20.83 -31.12 45.59
CA GLU A 887 -21.32 -32.48 45.84
C GLU A 887 -22.66 -32.70 45.12
N ASP A 888 -22.78 -33.77 44.36
CA ASP A 888 -24.04 -34.18 43.73
C ASP A 888 -24.97 -34.90 44.71
N ALA A 889 -26.20 -35.19 44.28
CA ALA A 889 -27.17 -35.91 45.12
C ALA A 889 -26.75 -37.36 45.48
N ASN A 890 -25.76 -37.93 44.78
CA ASN A 890 -25.25 -39.29 45.00
C ASN A 890 -24.02 -39.31 45.93
N GLY A 891 -23.49 -38.15 46.32
CA GLY A 891 -22.29 -38.01 47.14
C GLY A 891 -20.98 -38.07 46.36
N GLY A 892 -21.02 -37.90 45.03
CA GLY A 892 -19.86 -37.65 44.20
C GLY A 892 -19.44 -36.18 44.31
N VAL A 893 -18.14 -35.92 44.32
CA VAL A 893 -17.57 -34.58 44.48
C VAL A 893 -16.78 -34.20 43.24
N VAL A 894 -16.86 -32.94 42.82
CA VAL A 894 -16.00 -32.39 41.77
C VAL A 894 -15.55 -30.98 42.15
N THR A 895 -14.26 -30.71 41.94
CA THR A 895 -13.71 -29.35 42.03
C THR A 895 -13.63 -28.75 40.63
N VAL A 896 -14.29 -27.62 40.41
CA VAL A 896 -14.30 -26.91 39.12
C VAL A 896 -13.55 -25.59 39.26
N ALA A 897 -12.56 -25.36 38.41
CA ALA A 897 -11.80 -24.12 38.32
C ALA A 897 -12.15 -23.39 37.03
N SER A 898 -12.76 -22.21 37.14
CA SER A 898 -13.05 -21.30 36.01
C SER A 898 -11.87 -20.35 35.80
N ASN A 899 -11.36 -20.28 34.58
CA ASN A 899 -10.13 -19.55 34.24
C ASN A 899 -10.33 -18.59 33.08
N HIS A 900 -9.56 -17.51 33.08
CA HIS A 900 -9.41 -16.63 31.93
C HIS A 900 -7.96 -16.11 31.89
N PHE A 901 -7.13 -16.75 31.09
CA PHE A 901 -5.72 -16.39 30.97
C PHE A 901 -5.51 -15.13 30.14
N LYS A 902 -4.27 -14.62 30.12
CA LYS A 902 -3.90 -13.40 29.42
C LYS A 902 -4.13 -13.55 27.90
N SER A 903 -4.87 -12.62 27.32
CA SER A 903 -5.08 -12.53 25.86
C SER A 903 -3.78 -12.45 25.06
N LYS A 904 -3.81 -13.04 23.86
CA LYS A 904 -2.72 -13.13 22.87
C LYS A 904 -2.35 -11.79 22.21
N GLY A 905 -3.09 -10.72 22.50
CA GLY A 905 -2.81 -9.38 21.96
C GLY A 905 -1.50 -8.77 22.47
N PRO A 906 -0.83 -7.91 21.66
CA PRO A 906 0.51 -7.38 21.97
C PRO A 906 0.51 -6.32 23.09
N SER A 907 -0.66 -5.88 23.56
CA SER A 907 -0.77 -4.83 24.57
C SER A 907 0.02 -5.17 25.84
N GLY A 908 0.91 -4.26 26.23
CA GLY A 908 1.75 -4.35 27.42
C GLY A 908 3.01 -5.21 27.29
N VAL A 909 3.35 -5.65 26.07
CA VAL A 909 4.58 -6.39 25.77
C VAL A 909 5.60 -5.45 25.13
N ASP A 910 6.74 -5.25 25.80
CA ASP A 910 7.88 -4.53 25.24
C ASP A 910 8.68 -5.47 24.31
N ALA A 911 9.40 -4.95 23.32
CA ALA A 911 10.19 -5.87 22.48
C ALA A 911 11.40 -6.42 23.26
N GLY A 912 11.76 -7.67 23.00
CA GLY A 912 12.70 -8.42 23.83
C GLY A 912 12.07 -9.07 25.08
N ASP A 913 10.83 -8.73 25.45
CA ASP A 913 10.08 -9.49 26.45
C ASP A 913 9.91 -10.94 25.95
N PRO A 914 10.20 -11.97 26.77
CA PRO A 914 9.92 -13.36 26.41
C PRO A 914 8.44 -13.66 26.12
N ASN A 915 7.52 -12.75 26.45
CA ASN A 915 6.12 -12.76 26.08
C ASN A 915 5.82 -12.11 24.72
N ALA A 916 6.82 -11.51 24.05
CA ALA A 916 6.67 -11.11 22.66
C ALA A 916 6.39 -12.33 21.80
N ASP A 917 5.58 -12.14 20.76
CA ASP A 917 5.35 -13.15 19.74
C ASP A 917 6.69 -13.65 19.19
N GLN A 918 6.90 -14.96 19.25
CA GLN A 918 8.12 -15.61 18.81
C GLN A 918 8.04 -16.05 17.34
N GLY A 919 6.90 -15.80 16.66
CA GLY A 919 6.67 -16.25 15.29
C GLY A 919 6.46 -17.76 15.18
N ASP A 920 6.11 -18.42 16.29
CA ASP A 920 5.84 -19.86 16.38
C ASP A 920 4.34 -20.20 16.31
N GLY A 921 3.51 -19.20 15.99
CA GLY A 921 2.05 -19.31 15.92
C GLY A 921 1.34 -19.21 17.27
N GLN A 922 2.06 -19.14 18.39
CA GLN A 922 1.45 -19.09 19.72
C GLN A 922 1.01 -17.67 20.13
N GLY A 923 1.53 -16.64 19.47
CA GLY A 923 1.20 -15.23 19.72
C GLY A 923 1.77 -14.70 21.04
N ASN A 924 1.47 -13.44 21.36
CA ASN A 924 2.00 -12.79 22.55
C ASN A 924 1.50 -13.43 23.85
N TRP A 925 2.21 -13.17 24.95
CA TRP A 925 1.91 -13.65 26.30
C TRP A 925 1.92 -15.16 26.47
N ASN A 926 2.49 -15.92 25.53
CA ASN A 926 2.57 -17.37 25.62
C ASN A 926 3.30 -17.84 26.90
N LEU A 927 4.42 -17.20 27.25
CA LEU A 927 5.16 -17.53 28.48
C LEU A 927 4.30 -17.27 29.74
N ALA A 928 3.60 -16.14 29.82
CA ALA A 928 2.73 -15.79 30.94
C ALA A 928 1.56 -16.77 31.08
N ARG A 929 0.91 -17.14 29.98
CA ARG A 929 -0.15 -18.18 29.95
C ARG A 929 0.40 -19.54 30.42
N THR A 930 1.59 -19.90 29.95
CA THR A 930 2.26 -21.16 30.34
C THR A 930 2.64 -21.19 31.82
N GLN A 931 3.08 -20.06 32.38
CA GLN A 931 3.36 -19.95 33.81
C GLN A 931 2.08 -20.02 34.64
N ALA A 932 0.98 -19.42 34.16
CA ALA A 932 -0.34 -19.51 34.81
C ALA A 932 -0.82 -20.96 34.88
N ALA A 933 -0.76 -21.70 33.76
CA ALA A 933 -1.08 -23.13 33.69
C ALA A 933 -0.32 -23.96 34.75
N LYS A 934 1.00 -23.73 34.87
CA LYS A 934 1.85 -24.43 35.84
C LYS A 934 1.52 -24.07 37.29
N GLN A 935 1.21 -22.81 37.57
CA GLN A 935 0.85 -22.34 38.90
C GLN A 935 -0.51 -22.89 39.34
N LEU A 936 -1.52 -22.83 38.47
CA LEU A 936 -2.87 -23.34 38.73
C LEU A 936 -2.84 -24.82 39.08
N THR A 937 -2.23 -25.63 38.21
CA THR A 937 -2.17 -27.09 38.40
C THR A 937 -1.39 -27.47 39.66
N ALA A 938 -0.29 -26.75 39.97
CA ALA A 938 0.46 -26.95 41.20
C ALA A 938 -0.35 -26.59 42.46
N TRP A 939 -1.17 -25.53 42.41
CA TRP A 939 -2.03 -25.12 43.52
C TRP A 939 -3.21 -26.09 43.71
N LEU A 940 -3.90 -26.48 42.64
CA LEU A 940 -4.99 -27.47 42.69
C LEU A 940 -4.53 -28.82 43.25
N ALA A 941 -3.31 -29.25 42.93
CA ALA A 941 -2.71 -30.47 43.48
C ALA A 941 -2.50 -30.46 45.00
N THR A 942 -2.64 -29.31 45.66
CA THR A 942 -2.58 -29.19 47.13
C THR A 942 -3.90 -29.45 47.82
N ASP A 943 -4.98 -29.71 47.07
CA ASP A 943 -6.37 -29.78 47.56
C ASP A 943 -6.73 -28.51 48.37
N PRO A 944 -6.73 -27.33 47.73
CA PRO A 944 -6.87 -26.06 48.42
C PRO A 944 -8.22 -25.91 49.14
N LEU A 945 -9.26 -26.60 48.64
CA LEU A 945 -10.60 -26.61 49.23
C LEU A 945 -10.78 -27.70 50.30
N GLY A 946 -9.78 -28.57 50.51
CA GLY A 946 -9.78 -29.61 51.54
C GLY A 946 -10.87 -30.67 51.35
N THR A 947 -11.23 -30.97 50.11
CA THR A 947 -12.30 -31.93 49.77
C THR A 947 -11.83 -33.38 49.95
N GLY A 948 -10.54 -33.64 49.78
CA GLY A 948 -9.95 -34.97 49.73
C GLY A 948 -10.32 -35.78 48.49
N ASP A 949 -11.03 -35.19 47.52
CA ASP A 949 -11.45 -35.85 46.30
C ASP A 949 -10.48 -35.52 45.13
N PRO A 950 -10.04 -36.50 44.32
CA PRO A 950 -9.09 -36.25 43.23
C PRO A 950 -9.74 -35.66 41.96
N ASP A 951 -11.07 -35.56 41.91
CA ASP A 951 -11.80 -35.13 40.72
C ASP A 951 -11.75 -33.61 40.56
N VAL A 952 -10.90 -33.14 39.62
CA VAL A 952 -10.71 -31.72 39.33
C VAL A 952 -10.90 -31.47 37.84
N LEU A 953 -11.67 -30.42 37.54
CA LEU A 953 -11.95 -29.91 36.21
C LEU A 953 -11.45 -28.47 36.09
N ILE A 954 -10.61 -28.21 35.11
CA ILE A 954 -10.20 -26.87 34.68
C ILE A 954 -11.00 -26.55 33.42
N ILE A 955 -11.75 -25.45 33.47
CA ILE A 955 -12.52 -24.92 32.35
C ILE A 955 -12.22 -23.43 32.14
N GLY A 956 -12.51 -22.93 30.94
CA GLY A 956 -12.45 -21.50 30.64
C GLY A 956 -11.58 -21.17 29.44
N ASP A 957 -11.57 -19.87 29.12
CA ASP A 957 -10.73 -19.30 28.07
C ASP A 957 -9.26 -19.27 28.51
N LEU A 958 -8.48 -20.23 28.03
CA LEU A 958 -7.03 -20.27 28.28
C LEU A 958 -6.26 -19.36 27.33
N ASN A 959 -6.95 -18.72 26.38
CA ASN A 959 -6.37 -17.97 25.27
C ASN A 959 -5.26 -18.77 24.57
N ALA A 960 -5.40 -20.09 24.49
CA ALA A 960 -4.40 -21.00 23.95
C ALA A 960 -5.05 -22.13 23.15
N TYR A 961 -4.56 -22.36 21.93
CA TYR A 961 -5.01 -23.45 21.07
C TYR A 961 -4.47 -24.81 21.56
N SER A 962 -5.09 -25.91 21.12
CA SER A 962 -4.90 -27.22 21.72
C SER A 962 -3.45 -27.74 21.71
N GLN A 963 -2.60 -27.28 20.79
CA GLN A 963 -1.19 -27.70 20.69
C GLN A 963 -0.20 -26.62 21.20
N GLU A 964 -0.66 -25.62 21.95
CA GLU A 964 0.19 -24.58 22.54
C GLU A 964 0.73 -24.94 23.94
N ASP A 965 1.83 -24.29 24.33
CA ASP A 965 2.53 -24.50 25.60
C ASP A 965 1.61 -24.49 26.84
N PRO A 966 0.60 -23.60 26.98
CA PRO A 966 -0.24 -23.57 28.17
C PRO A 966 -1.10 -24.84 28.33
N VAL A 967 -1.66 -25.37 27.23
CA VAL A 967 -2.46 -26.60 27.24
C VAL A 967 -1.56 -27.79 27.55
N GLN A 968 -0.43 -27.90 26.84
CA GLN A 968 0.55 -28.97 27.08
C GLN A 968 1.12 -28.95 28.52
N ALA A 969 1.29 -27.76 29.12
CA ALA A 969 1.74 -27.64 30.49
C ALA A 969 0.72 -28.20 31.50
N ILE A 970 -0.58 -28.08 31.22
CA ILE A 970 -1.64 -28.69 32.04
C ILE A 970 -1.66 -30.21 31.85
N GLU A 971 -1.50 -30.70 30.62
CA GLU A 971 -1.39 -32.14 30.34
C GLU A 971 -0.18 -32.77 31.04
N ALA A 972 0.97 -32.09 31.02
CA ALA A 972 2.18 -32.51 31.71
C ALA A 972 2.01 -32.60 33.24
N ALA A 973 1.00 -31.93 33.81
CA ALA A 973 0.63 -32.03 35.21
C ALA A 973 -0.31 -33.22 35.54
N GLY A 974 -0.68 -34.03 34.54
CA GLY A 974 -1.52 -35.22 34.72
C GLY A 974 -3.02 -35.00 34.45
N TYR A 975 -3.35 -33.94 33.70
CA TYR A 975 -4.71 -33.70 33.22
C TYR A 975 -4.88 -34.26 31.80
N VAL A 976 -6.10 -34.66 31.47
CA VAL A 976 -6.52 -35.11 30.13
C VAL A 976 -7.23 -33.95 29.45
N ASN A 977 -6.77 -33.59 28.24
CA ASN A 977 -7.50 -32.70 27.35
C ASN A 977 -8.80 -33.38 26.88
N LEU A 978 -9.94 -32.84 27.31
CA LEU A 978 -11.23 -33.43 27.03
C LEU A 978 -11.72 -33.12 25.61
N LEU A 979 -11.39 -31.95 25.05
CA LEU A 979 -11.71 -31.63 23.66
C LEU A 979 -11.01 -32.58 22.70
N GLU A 980 -9.70 -32.79 22.88
CA GLU A 980 -8.92 -33.75 22.06
C GLU A 980 -9.48 -35.17 22.17
N ARG A 981 -9.96 -35.56 23.35
CA ARG A 981 -10.46 -36.92 23.59
C ARG A 981 -11.84 -37.19 22.97
N PHE A 982 -12.73 -36.20 22.95
CA PHE A 982 -14.15 -36.40 22.60
C PHE A 982 -14.54 -35.79 21.26
N VAL A 983 -13.90 -34.67 20.87
CA VAL A 983 -14.16 -33.94 19.63
C VAL A 983 -13.01 -34.18 18.64
N GLY A 984 -11.78 -33.99 19.12
CA GLY A 984 -10.54 -34.09 18.34
C GLY A 984 -10.06 -32.71 17.85
N ALA A 985 -8.75 -32.46 17.90
CA ALA A 985 -8.17 -31.14 17.63
C ALA A 985 -8.58 -30.50 16.31
N ALA A 986 -8.74 -31.28 15.24
CA ALA A 986 -9.09 -30.74 13.92
C ALA A 986 -10.54 -30.27 13.80
N ASP A 987 -11.44 -30.81 14.64
CA ASP A 987 -12.87 -30.52 14.61
C ASP A 987 -13.27 -29.56 15.75
N ALA A 988 -12.46 -29.47 16.82
CA ALA A 988 -12.70 -28.60 17.96
C ALA A 988 -12.44 -27.12 17.64
N PHE A 989 -13.42 -26.27 17.89
CA PHE A 989 -13.27 -24.81 17.85
C PHE A 989 -14.30 -24.13 18.76
N SER A 990 -13.88 -23.04 19.39
CA SER A 990 -14.75 -22.17 20.17
C SER A 990 -14.66 -20.71 19.74
N PHE A 991 -13.72 -20.40 18.86
CA PHE A 991 -13.38 -19.05 18.42
C PHE A 991 -12.87 -19.08 16.97
N VAL A 992 -13.11 -17.98 16.24
CA VAL A 992 -12.55 -17.76 14.90
C VAL A 992 -11.79 -16.45 14.89
N PHE A 993 -10.53 -16.49 14.46
CA PHE A 993 -9.69 -15.31 14.33
C PHE A 993 -9.05 -15.26 12.95
N ASP A 994 -9.18 -14.13 12.25
CA ASP A 994 -8.62 -13.94 10.91
C ASP A 994 -8.98 -15.09 9.94
N GLY A 995 -10.25 -15.48 9.98
CA GLY A 995 -10.82 -16.58 9.18
C GLY A 995 -10.42 -18.00 9.61
N GLN A 996 -9.62 -18.16 10.67
CA GLN A 996 -9.08 -19.46 11.11
C GLN A 996 -9.75 -19.92 12.39
N ARG A 997 -10.27 -21.16 12.39
CA ARG A 997 -10.96 -21.74 13.54
C ARG A 997 -9.99 -22.41 14.50
N GLY A 998 -10.30 -22.33 15.79
CA GLY A 998 -9.65 -23.13 16.83
C GLY A 998 -10.32 -23.00 18.19
N ALA A 999 -9.91 -23.82 19.15
CA ALA A 999 -10.47 -23.81 20.50
C ALA A 999 -9.59 -23.00 21.45
N LEU A 1000 -10.12 -21.92 22.01
CA LEU A 1000 -9.47 -21.16 23.10
C LEU A 1000 -10.07 -21.53 24.47
N ASP A 1001 -11.34 -21.93 24.47
CA ASP A 1001 -12.04 -22.45 25.64
C ASP A 1001 -11.71 -23.92 25.79
N GLN A 1002 -11.02 -24.27 26.88
CA GLN A 1002 -10.50 -25.61 27.08
C GLN A 1002 -11.23 -26.30 28.24
N ALA A 1003 -11.31 -27.62 28.19
CA ALA A 1003 -11.71 -28.46 29.32
C ALA A 1003 -10.64 -29.51 29.60
N MET A 1004 -10.03 -29.44 30.79
CA MET A 1004 -8.95 -30.31 31.23
C MET A 1004 -9.37 -31.00 32.53
N ALA A 1005 -9.38 -32.33 32.57
CA ALA A 1005 -9.79 -33.09 33.75
C ALA A 1005 -8.64 -33.92 34.31
N THR A 1006 -8.56 -34.08 35.64
CA THR A 1006 -7.66 -35.11 36.21
C THR A 1006 -8.02 -36.49 35.68
N ASP A 1007 -7.05 -37.41 35.64
CA ASP A 1007 -7.27 -38.80 35.19
C ASP A 1007 -8.48 -39.47 35.87
N SER A 1008 -8.73 -39.16 37.16
CA SER A 1008 -9.86 -39.72 37.91
C SER A 1008 -11.21 -39.21 37.39
N LEU A 1009 -11.31 -37.91 37.11
CA LEU A 1009 -12.53 -37.30 36.57
C LEU A 1009 -12.72 -37.63 35.09
N ALA A 1010 -11.64 -37.70 34.30
CA ALA A 1010 -11.70 -38.01 32.87
C ALA A 1010 -12.31 -39.42 32.60
N GLY A 1011 -12.28 -40.33 33.58
CA GLY A 1011 -12.98 -41.61 33.51
C GLY A 1011 -14.50 -41.54 33.74
N GLN A 1012 -14.98 -40.40 34.24
CA GLN A 1012 -16.36 -40.12 34.65
C GLN A 1012 -17.07 -39.13 33.72
N VAL A 1013 -16.35 -38.58 32.73
CA VAL A 1013 -16.91 -37.74 31.66
C VAL A 1013 -17.68 -38.62 30.67
N THR A 1014 -18.93 -38.26 30.39
CA THR A 1014 -19.82 -38.97 29.47
C THR A 1014 -19.81 -38.41 28.05
N GLY A 1015 -19.52 -37.12 27.91
CA GLY A 1015 -19.48 -36.41 26.64
C GLY A 1015 -18.97 -34.98 26.80
N VAL A 1016 -18.50 -34.41 25.70
CA VAL A 1016 -18.00 -33.04 25.60
C VAL A 1016 -18.38 -32.53 24.22
N ALA A 1017 -18.86 -31.29 24.14
CA ALA A 1017 -19.17 -30.63 22.89
C ALA A 1017 -19.13 -29.10 23.08
N GLU A 1018 -18.56 -28.39 22.12
CA GLU A 1018 -18.87 -26.98 21.91
C GLU A 1018 -20.30 -26.83 21.40
N TRP A 1019 -20.98 -25.77 21.82
CA TRP A 1019 -22.28 -25.37 21.29
C TRP A 1019 -22.07 -24.19 20.35
N HIS A 1020 -22.04 -24.44 19.04
CA HIS A 1020 -21.67 -23.43 18.07
C HIS A 1020 -22.81 -22.45 17.84
N ILE A 1021 -22.93 -21.44 18.70
CA ILE A 1021 -23.99 -20.41 18.62
C ILE A 1021 -23.44 -18.99 18.46
N ASN A 1022 -22.13 -18.83 18.57
CA ASN A 1022 -21.45 -17.55 18.66
C ASN A 1022 -20.40 -17.43 17.57
N SER A 1023 -19.37 -18.27 17.60
CA SER A 1023 -18.20 -18.11 16.72
C SER A 1023 -18.50 -18.17 15.21
N PRO A 1024 -19.54 -18.88 14.72
CA PRO A 1024 -19.93 -18.80 13.31
C PRO A 1024 -20.78 -17.59 12.94
N GLU A 1025 -21.44 -16.95 13.91
CA GLU A 1025 -22.41 -15.88 13.68
C GLU A 1025 -21.69 -14.53 13.43
N PRO A 1026 -22.24 -13.65 12.57
CA PRO A 1026 -21.68 -12.33 12.39
C PRO A 1026 -22.04 -11.40 13.56
N ASP A 1027 -21.13 -10.48 13.88
CA ASP A 1027 -21.32 -9.41 14.89
C ASP A 1027 -22.53 -8.52 14.60
N LEU A 1028 -23.03 -8.54 13.36
CA LEU A 1028 -24.29 -7.92 12.91
C LEU A 1028 -25.46 -8.25 13.83
N LEU A 1029 -25.51 -9.50 14.32
CA LEU A 1029 -26.59 -9.99 15.17
C LEU A 1029 -26.35 -9.68 16.65
N SER A 1030 -25.17 -9.20 17.03
CA SER A 1030 -24.72 -9.05 18.43
C SER A 1030 -25.58 -8.06 19.24
N TYR A 1031 -25.28 -7.93 20.53
CA TYR A 1031 -26.00 -6.99 21.40
C TYR A 1031 -25.62 -5.53 21.16
N ASP A 1032 -24.44 -5.26 20.60
CA ASP A 1032 -23.87 -3.92 20.50
C ASP A 1032 -24.45 -3.17 19.30
N SER A 1033 -24.91 -1.93 19.50
CA SER A 1033 -25.43 -1.09 18.40
C SER A 1033 -24.50 0.08 18.05
N ARG A 1034 -23.22 0.02 18.42
CA ARG A 1034 -22.23 1.05 18.04
C ARG A 1034 -21.87 1.01 16.56
N PHE A 1035 -21.84 -0.19 15.98
CA PHE A 1035 -21.39 -0.44 14.60
C PHE A 1035 -22.44 -1.09 13.71
N THR A 1036 -23.67 -1.26 14.20
CA THR A 1036 -24.77 -1.90 13.47
C THR A 1036 -26.12 -1.27 13.81
N ASP A 1037 -27.10 -1.40 12.91
CA ASP A 1037 -28.49 -1.02 13.18
C ASP A 1037 -29.14 -2.04 14.13
N ALA A 1038 -29.86 -1.54 15.14
CA ALA A 1038 -30.52 -2.39 16.12
C ALA A 1038 -31.67 -3.25 15.53
N GLY A 1039 -32.09 -2.99 14.29
CA GLY A 1039 -33.06 -3.81 13.54
C GLY A 1039 -32.58 -5.25 13.28
N PHE A 1040 -31.27 -5.49 13.22
CA PHE A 1040 -30.70 -6.82 13.02
C PHE A 1040 -30.69 -7.70 14.28
N PHE A 1041 -31.11 -7.17 15.43
CA PHE A 1041 -31.12 -7.93 16.69
C PHE A 1041 -32.36 -8.81 16.83
N ASP A 1042 -32.15 -10.12 17.02
CA ASP A 1042 -33.20 -11.07 17.39
C ASP A 1042 -33.18 -11.37 18.91
N PRO A 1043 -34.20 -10.93 19.68
CA PRO A 1043 -34.28 -11.20 21.13
C PRO A 1043 -34.71 -12.63 21.48
N THR A 1044 -35.17 -13.42 20.52
CA THR A 1044 -35.84 -14.70 20.77
C THR A 1044 -34.89 -15.90 20.80
N THR A 1045 -33.66 -15.71 20.33
CA THR A 1045 -32.65 -16.75 20.18
C THR A 1045 -31.43 -16.50 21.07
N PRO A 1046 -30.60 -17.53 21.30
CA PRO A 1046 -29.34 -17.40 22.04
C PRO A 1046 -28.14 -17.03 21.13
N PHE A 1047 -28.30 -17.03 19.80
CA PHE A 1047 -27.20 -16.89 18.84
C PHE A 1047 -26.50 -15.53 18.94
N ALA A 1048 -25.19 -15.44 18.69
CA ALA A 1048 -24.38 -14.23 18.80
C ALA A 1048 -24.55 -13.50 20.15
N ALA A 1049 -24.50 -14.26 21.25
CA ALA A 1049 -24.45 -13.75 22.62
C ALA A 1049 -23.04 -13.32 23.04
N SER A 1050 -22.03 -13.93 22.42
CA SER A 1050 -20.59 -13.69 22.58
C SER A 1050 -19.91 -13.97 21.23
N ASP A 1051 -18.61 -13.75 21.16
CA ASP A 1051 -17.64 -14.17 20.15
C ASP A 1051 -17.07 -15.58 20.42
N HIS A 1052 -17.32 -16.15 21.61
CA HIS A 1052 -16.89 -17.50 22.01
C HIS A 1052 -18.07 -18.46 22.15
N ASP A 1053 -17.92 -19.69 21.66
CA ASP A 1053 -18.91 -20.75 21.85
C ASP A 1053 -18.86 -21.35 23.27
N PRO A 1054 -20.01 -21.62 23.91
CA PRO A 1054 -20.03 -22.36 25.17
C PRO A 1054 -19.51 -23.79 25.01
N LEU A 1055 -18.77 -24.28 26.00
CA LEU A 1055 -18.28 -25.66 26.07
C LEU A 1055 -19.05 -26.44 27.14
N LEU A 1056 -19.70 -27.54 26.77
CA LEU A 1056 -20.48 -28.39 27.68
C LEU A 1056 -19.75 -29.72 27.97
N ILE A 1057 -19.81 -30.17 29.22
CA ILE A 1057 -19.18 -31.40 29.72
C ILE A 1057 -20.20 -32.19 30.55
N GLY A 1058 -20.51 -33.41 30.12
CA GLY A 1058 -21.39 -34.33 30.86
C GLY A 1058 -20.60 -35.18 31.85
N LEU A 1059 -21.10 -35.32 33.08
CA LEU A 1059 -20.44 -36.03 34.18
C LEU A 1059 -21.38 -37.06 34.83
N THR A 1060 -20.83 -38.23 35.18
CA THR A 1060 -21.45 -39.19 36.11
C THR A 1060 -20.48 -39.44 37.25
N LEU A 1061 -20.63 -38.68 38.33
CA LEU A 1061 -19.71 -38.72 39.47
C LEU A 1061 -19.87 -40.00 40.29
N THR A 1062 -18.76 -40.53 40.75
CA THR A 1062 -18.69 -41.68 41.63
C THR A 1062 -18.49 -41.21 43.07
N PRO A 1063 -19.20 -41.79 44.06
CA PRO A 1063 -19.06 -41.34 45.45
C PRO A 1063 -17.64 -41.54 45.96
N SER A 1064 -17.11 -40.52 46.63
CA SER A 1064 -15.75 -40.52 47.16
C SER A 1064 -15.52 -41.73 48.09
N GLN A 1065 -14.57 -42.62 47.73
CA GLN A 1065 -14.20 -43.74 48.60
C GLN A 1065 -13.34 -43.24 49.77
N THR A 1066 -13.99 -42.77 50.82
CA THR A 1066 -13.32 -42.56 52.10
C THR A 1066 -12.94 -43.92 52.70
N ASP A 1067 -11.68 -44.30 52.51
CA ASP A 1067 -11.09 -45.53 53.03
C ASP A 1067 -11.05 -45.44 54.57
N GLY A 1068 -12.10 -45.94 55.20
CA GLY A 1068 -12.27 -45.96 56.65
C GLY A 1068 -11.27 -46.90 57.33
N PHE A 1069 -10.04 -46.44 57.56
CA PHE A 1069 -9.13 -47.04 58.53
C PHE A 1069 -9.19 -46.31 59.87
N VAL A 1070 -10.14 -46.73 60.71
CA VAL A 1070 -10.12 -46.45 62.15
C VAL A 1070 -9.03 -47.31 62.79
N PHE A 1071 -7.91 -46.72 63.20
CA PHE A 1071 -6.98 -47.37 64.12
C PHE A 1071 -7.61 -47.43 65.53
N VAL A 1072 -7.89 -48.65 66.01
CA VAL A 1072 -8.24 -48.95 67.42
C VAL A 1072 -6.97 -49.21 68.21
#